data_AF-A0A381UCU4-F1
#
_entry.id   AF-A0A381UCU4-F1
#
_cell.length_a   1.000
_cell.length_b   1.000
_cell.length_c   1.000
_cell.angle_alpha   90.00
_cell.angle_beta   90.00
_cell.angle_gamma   90.00
#
_symmetry.space_group_name_H-M   'P 1'
#
loop_
_entity.id
_entity.type
_entity.pdbx_description
1 polymer ?
#
loop_
_entity_poly.entity_id
_entity_poly.type
_entity_poly.pdbx_seq_one_letter_code
_entity_poly.pdbx_strand_id
1 'polypeptide(L)'
;MHLLTWNYFILAGVLMVSPLVISAPNTGGSNPVAIICFFLLVFGMVVLTRDNNSLHKRKSVLGIAYILVAAILILATTKENTGLCGIYYGNSNFEGVPESSWRFSQDRVQCTRIDQGVNFTSSGFSLRRQVFPLYFANDWNRFNYYGTSLNEKRREQFAFSASWSGFIHVNEIEKTLQLQASDGRAELRVDGRVLTINESGASSSLNIQRGVYPLSLSYSSDEGINRELQLSWVGPDNKLIPLTKWETTLTSEPETGSFDFLLKLLLLSWFVLFCHHLVNERERIPWRELEKEKLVLWAIFLLLIVAQLIYLVIRGESQDIEILSGGNDHLLYETQARNVLNGDFLDSNSTLNAPFSQNVGYRYLLAFSHLFMGEGVTLIRWVQAALMYGFLMFAYTSIKKLYSSTIAKITIIQLFVFNYLAEFSEQLLDTSWNVFFSTAAIYFLIRWARNPNARFLLTGATFLALACFVRTNYLALVLLSLGWVFYVSRQHLQRPVSNLSLVAVVCTLPYIFIGLRNKLVSGEWEFLPTSGGYNFWLGNREISGGADFFDGSQVANLANTPAAEAIAYILNEPILFLARCWEKILFVFGYDKFDLELEYGIFFPSVLAIIALALAKRIKAPLPEFTFILLWICCIIAPLIIIFPWGYGWRLQAGAILLTNVLASYAILAGYYSARRVLRAYNN
;
A
#
# COMPACT_ATOMS: atom_id res chain seq x y z
N MET A 1 -19.44 -8.41 -39.44
CA MET A 1 -18.30 -8.46 -38.49
C MET A 1 -18.09 -7.16 -37.71
N HIS A 2 -18.32 -5.97 -38.28
CA HIS A 2 -18.19 -4.69 -37.56
C HIS A 2 -19.34 -4.34 -36.57
N LEU A 3 -20.51 -4.96 -36.70
CA LEU A 3 -21.62 -4.84 -35.74
C LEU A 3 -21.47 -5.73 -34.50
N LEU A 4 -20.64 -6.78 -34.56
CA LEU A 4 -20.37 -7.65 -33.40
C LEU A 4 -19.40 -6.99 -32.41
N THR A 5 -18.42 -6.20 -32.87
CA THR A 5 -17.41 -5.57 -32.00
C THR A 5 -17.96 -4.37 -31.22
N TRP A 6 -18.91 -3.63 -31.78
CA TRP A 6 -19.61 -2.56 -31.06
C TRP A 6 -20.59 -3.08 -30.03
N ASN A 7 -21.29 -4.19 -30.34
CA ASN A 7 -22.13 -4.86 -29.36
C ASN A 7 -21.31 -5.46 -28.22
N TYR A 8 -20.06 -5.89 -28.41
CA TYR A 8 -19.21 -6.34 -27.29
C TYR A 8 -18.70 -5.21 -26.39
N PHE A 9 -18.42 -4.00 -26.92
CA PHE A 9 -18.01 -2.86 -26.09
C PHE A 9 -19.19 -2.18 -25.39
N ILE A 10 -20.36 -2.14 -26.02
CA ILE A 10 -21.60 -1.68 -25.38
C ILE A 10 -22.10 -2.75 -24.41
N LEU A 11 -22.01 -4.04 -24.71
CA LEU A 11 -22.36 -5.12 -23.78
C LEU A 11 -21.32 -5.23 -22.65
N ALA A 12 -20.03 -4.99 -22.87
CA ALA A 12 -19.05 -4.91 -21.78
C ALA A 12 -19.19 -3.63 -20.96
N GLY A 13 -19.51 -2.49 -21.59
CA GLY A 13 -19.82 -1.24 -20.89
C GLY A 13 -21.13 -1.30 -20.12
N VAL A 14 -22.17 -1.92 -20.67
CA VAL A 14 -23.47 -2.12 -20.03
C VAL A 14 -23.40 -3.25 -19.00
N LEU A 15 -22.63 -4.33 -19.19
CA LEU A 15 -22.42 -5.36 -18.16
C LEU A 15 -21.45 -4.93 -17.06
N MET A 16 -20.54 -3.98 -17.29
CA MET A 16 -19.69 -3.40 -16.25
C MET A 16 -20.35 -2.22 -15.52
N VAL A 17 -21.29 -1.50 -16.14
CA VAL A 17 -21.97 -0.36 -15.50
C VAL A 17 -23.36 -0.73 -14.95
N SER A 18 -24.05 -1.72 -15.51
CA SER A 18 -25.40 -2.14 -15.05
C SER A 18 -25.42 -2.71 -13.61
N PRO A 19 -24.41 -3.45 -13.12
CA PRO A 19 -24.36 -3.84 -11.70
C PRO A 19 -23.81 -2.73 -10.78
N LEU A 20 -23.21 -1.67 -11.34
CA LEU A 20 -22.53 -0.60 -10.58
C LEU A 20 -23.37 0.68 -10.46
N VAL A 21 -24.40 0.87 -11.29
CA VAL A 21 -25.24 2.09 -11.31
C VAL A 21 -26.69 1.83 -10.86
N ILE A 22 -27.11 0.57 -10.73
CA ILE A 22 -28.41 0.22 -10.14
C ILE A 22 -28.15 -0.77 -9.00
N SER A 23 -28.33 -0.31 -7.75
CA SER A 23 -28.22 -1.06 -6.47
C SER A 23 -26.89 -1.05 -5.66
N ALA A 24 -26.28 0.12 -5.43
CA ALA A 24 -25.22 0.25 -4.42
C ALA A 24 -25.65 1.07 -3.18
N PRO A 25 -26.22 0.45 -2.14
CA PRO A 25 -26.22 0.99 -0.78
C PRO A 25 -25.02 0.42 0.02
N ASN A 26 -24.48 1.21 0.95
CA ASN A 26 -23.73 0.75 2.14
C ASN A 26 -22.20 0.56 2.09
N THR A 27 -21.43 1.63 1.80
CA THR A 27 -20.13 1.84 2.47
C THR A 27 -19.98 3.30 2.90
N GLY A 28 -19.86 3.51 4.21
CA GLY A 28 -19.61 4.80 4.85
C GLY A 28 -18.18 5.26 4.61
N GLY A 29 -17.97 5.98 3.51
CA GLY A 29 -16.72 6.61 3.14
C GLY A 29 -16.76 6.99 1.66
N SER A 30 -16.27 8.16 1.31
CA SER A 30 -16.00 8.58 -0.08
C SER A 30 -15.37 7.43 -0.84
N ASN A 31 -16.11 6.80 -1.76
CA ASN A 31 -15.75 5.51 -2.33
C ASN A 31 -14.45 5.67 -3.14
N PRO A 32 -13.27 5.42 -2.53
CA PRO A 32 -12.01 5.79 -3.14
C PRO A 32 -11.71 4.86 -4.30
N VAL A 33 -12.38 3.69 -4.38
CA VAL A 33 -12.41 2.82 -5.55
C VAL A 33 -13.07 3.49 -6.75
N ALA A 34 -14.23 4.12 -6.56
CA ALA A 34 -14.88 4.87 -7.64
C ALA A 34 -14.00 6.07 -8.06
N ILE A 35 -13.36 6.72 -7.08
CA ILE A 35 -12.45 7.86 -7.30
C ILE A 35 -11.16 7.42 -8.00
N ILE A 36 -10.55 6.30 -7.60
CA ILE A 36 -9.34 5.71 -8.19
C ILE A 36 -9.64 5.11 -9.56
N CYS A 37 -10.73 4.38 -9.74
CA CYS A 37 -11.18 3.90 -11.06
C CYS A 37 -11.47 5.09 -11.97
N PHE A 38 -12.09 6.15 -11.45
CA PHE A 38 -12.29 7.40 -12.17
C PHE A 38 -10.95 8.08 -12.51
N PHE A 39 -9.98 8.12 -11.59
CA PHE A 39 -8.64 8.65 -11.86
C PHE A 39 -7.85 7.80 -12.84
N LEU A 40 -7.92 6.47 -12.77
CA LEU A 40 -7.27 5.58 -13.73
C LEU A 40 -7.91 5.70 -15.11
N LEU A 41 -9.22 5.97 -15.16
CA LEU A 41 -9.96 6.20 -16.38
C LEU A 41 -9.66 7.60 -16.96
N VAL A 42 -9.62 8.66 -16.15
CA VAL A 42 -9.25 10.02 -16.54
C VAL A 42 -7.76 10.11 -16.90
N PHE A 43 -6.86 9.51 -16.12
CA PHE A 43 -5.43 9.43 -16.39
C PHE A 43 -5.17 8.54 -17.61
N GLY A 44 -5.94 7.47 -17.78
CA GLY A 44 -6.04 6.70 -19.02
C GLY A 44 -6.40 7.60 -20.20
N MET A 45 -7.44 8.44 -20.09
CA MET A 45 -7.82 9.40 -21.13
C MET A 45 -6.80 10.54 -21.37
N VAL A 46 -6.09 11.00 -20.33
CA VAL A 46 -5.01 12.01 -20.42
C VAL A 46 -3.78 11.43 -21.13
N VAL A 47 -3.43 10.18 -20.84
CA VAL A 47 -2.32 9.46 -21.50
C VAL A 47 -2.70 9.07 -22.94
N LEU A 48 -3.99 8.89 -23.23
CA LEU A 48 -4.53 8.60 -24.56
C LEU A 48 -4.72 9.85 -25.46
N THR A 49 -4.52 11.08 -24.98
CA THR A 49 -4.64 12.31 -25.79
C THR A 49 -3.26 12.89 -26.13
N ARG A 50 -2.72 12.50 -27.29
CA ARG A 50 -1.42 13.00 -27.75
C ARG A 50 -1.52 13.61 -29.14
N ASP A 51 -1.67 14.94 -29.17
CA ASP A 51 -0.94 15.69 -30.20
C ASP A 51 -0.21 16.89 -29.58
N ASN A 52 0.91 17.26 -30.20
CA ASN A 52 2.02 18.01 -29.59
C ASN A 52 1.96 19.53 -29.84
N ASN A 53 0.94 20.05 -30.51
CA ASN A 53 0.85 21.47 -30.88
C ASN A 53 -0.26 22.28 -30.19
N SER A 54 -0.75 21.83 -29.05
CA SER A 54 -1.60 22.71 -28.23
C SER A 54 -1.36 22.47 -26.75
N LEU A 55 -0.45 23.27 -26.20
CA LEU A 55 -0.27 23.47 -24.76
C LEU A 55 -1.61 23.82 -24.07
N HIS A 56 -2.57 24.37 -24.81
CA HIS A 56 -3.92 24.67 -24.33
C HIS A 56 -4.79 23.42 -24.13
N LYS A 57 -4.73 22.40 -25.01
CA LYS A 57 -5.52 21.16 -24.86
C LYS A 57 -5.09 20.33 -23.63
N ARG A 58 -3.80 20.33 -23.26
CA ARG A 58 -3.32 19.67 -22.01
C ARG A 58 -3.79 20.39 -20.75
N LYS A 59 -3.87 21.72 -20.77
CA LYS A 59 -4.39 22.52 -19.64
C LYS A 59 -5.89 22.26 -19.42
N SER A 60 -6.66 22.04 -20.48
CA SER A 60 -8.10 21.74 -20.37
C SER A 60 -8.39 20.35 -19.77
N VAL A 61 -7.63 19.31 -20.14
CA VAL A 61 -7.80 17.96 -19.57
C VAL A 61 -7.31 17.90 -18.11
N LEU A 62 -6.18 18.55 -17.80
CA LEU A 62 -5.75 18.71 -16.41
C LEU A 62 -6.81 19.50 -15.62
N GLY A 63 -7.37 20.56 -16.20
CA GLY A 63 -8.45 21.34 -15.60
C GLY A 63 -9.69 20.50 -15.31
N ILE A 64 -10.14 19.66 -16.25
CA ILE A 64 -11.26 18.72 -16.06
C ILE A 64 -10.95 17.73 -14.94
N ALA A 65 -9.74 17.15 -14.94
CA ALA A 65 -9.33 16.24 -13.87
C ALA A 65 -9.33 16.95 -12.51
N TYR A 66 -8.73 18.14 -12.39
CA TYR A 66 -8.72 18.96 -11.18
C TYR A 66 -10.13 19.35 -10.72
N ILE A 67 -11.04 19.68 -11.64
CA ILE A 67 -12.43 20.03 -11.33
C ILE A 67 -13.19 18.81 -10.83
N LEU A 68 -12.98 17.63 -11.41
CA LEU A 68 -13.58 16.39 -10.91
C LEU A 68 -13.01 15.96 -9.57
N VAL A 69 -11.70 16.15 -9.35
CA VAL A 69 -11.09 15.98 -8.01
C VAL A 69 -11.78 16.93 -7.03
N ALA A 70 -11.86 18.22 -7.37
CA ALA A 70 -12.47 19.22 -6.51
C ALA A 70 -13.96 18.93 -6.27
N ALA A 71 -14.72 18.52 -7.28
CA ALA A 71 -16.14 18.17 -7.15
C ALA A 71 -16.34 16.91 -6.29
N ILE A 72 -15.50 15.89 -6.47
CA ILE A 72 -15.52 14.67 -5.64
C ILE A 72 -15.13 15.00 -4.19
N LEU A 73 -14.08 15.80 -3.99
CA LEU A 73 -13.66 16.25 -2.66
C LEU A 73 -14.76 17.10 -2.00
N ILE A 74 -15.37 18.02 -2.73
CA ILE A 74 -16.48 18.85 -2.24
C ILE A 74 -17.69 17.97 -1.90
N LEU A 75 -18.12 17.08 -2.79
CA LEU A 75 -19.22 16.13 -2.55
C LEU A 75 -18.92 15.14 -1.41
N ALA A 76 -17.65 14.81 -1.20
CA ALA A 76 -17.20 14.02 -0.06
C ALA A 76 -17.24 14.83 1.25
N THR A 77 -17.00 16.14 1.21
CA THR A 77 -17.06 17.04 2.37
C THR A 77 -18.47 17.55 2.69
N THR A 78 -19.39 17.59 1.73
CA THR A 78 -20.79 18.04 1.93
C THR A 78 -21.73 16.89 2.28
N LYS A 79 -21.23 15.67 2.46
CA LYS A 79 -22.06 14.53 2.80
C LYS A 79 -22.32 14.56 4.30
N GLU A 80 -23.54 14.88 4.69
CA GLU A 80 -24.00 14.80 6.07
C GLU A 80 -23.74 13.41 6.65
N ASN A 81 -23.38 13.40 7.94
CA ASN A 81 -23.13 12.18 8.71
C ASN A 81 -24.46 11.48 9.05
N THR A 82 -25.13 10.91 8.03
CA THR A 82 -26.29 10.03 8.22
C THR A 82 -25.80 8.65 8.67
N GLY A 83 -26.24 8.22 9.85
CA GLY A 83 -25.88 6.94 10.45
C GLY A 83 -26.06 6.96 11.97
N LEU A 84 -25.55 5.92 12.62
CA LEU A 84 -25.50 5.77 14.07
C LEU A 84 -24.09 6.05 14.57
N CYS A 85 -23.99 6.77 15.68
CA CYS A 85 -22.74 7.00 16.41
C CYS A 85 -22.30 5.69 17.09
N GLY A 86 -21.30 5.03 16.52
CA GLY A 86 -20.67 3.82 17.05
C GLY A 86 -19.50 4.14 17.97
N ILE A 87 -19.50 3.59 19.18
CA ILE A 87 -18.41 3.61 20.15
C ILE A 87 -17.94 2.18 20.36
N TYR A 88 -16.66 1.92 20.09
CA TYR A 88 -16.08 0.59 20.15
C TYR A 88 -15.12 0.47 21.33
N TYR A 89 -14.99 -0.71 21.91
CA TYR A 89 -14.09 -1.01 23.01
C TYR A 89 -13.31 -2.29 22.75
N GLY A 90 -12.05 -2.29 23.17
CA GLY A 90 -11.14 -3.44 23.13
C GLY A 90 -11.42 -4.56 24.14
N ASN A 91 -12.63 -4.62 24.70
CA ASN A 91 -13.06 -5.61 25.68
C ASN A 91 -14.58 -5.81 25.56
N SER A 92 -15.12 -6.89 26.12
CA SER A 92 -16.55 -7.20 26.06
C SER A 92 -17.43 -6.46 27.08
N ASN A 93 -16.85 -5.69 28.00
CA ASN A 93 -17.57 -5.10 29.13
C ASN A 93 -17.94 -3.62 28.96
N PHE A 94 -17.67 -3.00 27.81
CA PHE A 94 -17.85 -1.56 27.59
C PHE A 94 -17.05 -0.68 28.56
N GLU A 95 -15.93 -1.21 29.08
CA GLU A 95 -15.11 -0.53 30.08
C GLU A 95 -13.88 0.15 29.46
N GLY A 96 -13.36 1.17 30.14
CA GLY A 96 -12.13 1.85 29.78
C GLY A 96 -12.29 2.91 28.68
N VAL A 97 -11.16 3.23 28.03
CA VAL A 97 -11.13 4.23 26.95
C VAL A 97 -11.61 3.57 25.66
N PRO A 98 -12.65 4.13 24.99
CA PRO A 98 -13.10 3.60 23.72
C PRO A 98 -12.00 3.72 22.65
N GLU A 99 -12.11 2.88 21.63
CA GLU A 99 -11.25 2.89 20.46
C GLU A 99 -11.27 4.26 19.78
N SER A 100 -10.08 4.72 19.36
CA SER A 100 -9.92 6.00 18.69
C SER A 100 -9.89 5.86 17.18
N SER A 101 -10.65 6.72 16.52
CA SER A 101 -10.58 7.00 15.08
C SER A 101 -9.92 8.35 14.88
N TRP A 102 -8.93 8.44 14.01
CA TRP A 102 -8.35 9.74 13.66
C TRP A 102 -9.32 10.58 12.84
N ARG A 103 -10.25 9.93 12.12
CA ARG A 103 -11.26 10.60 11.32
C ARG A 103 -12.33 11.29 12.17
N PHE A 104 -12.73 10.66 13.27
CA PHE A 104 -13.82 11.17 14.13
C PHE A 104 -13.34 11.78 15.44
N SER A 105 -12.03 11.70 15.76
CA SER A 105 -11.46 12.30 16.99
C SER A 105 -11.56 13.82 17.07
N GLN A 106 -11.67 14.51 15.93
CA GLN A 106 -11.70 15.98 15.87
C GLN A 106 -13.11 16.58 15.98
N ASP A 107 -14.17 15.78 15.79
CA ASP A 107 -15.51 16.30 15.43
C ASP A 107 -16.47 16.57 16.62
N ARG A 108 -15.99 16.65 17.87
CA ARG A 108 -16.81 16.89 19.09
C ARG A 108 -17.88 15.83 19.40
N VAL A 109 -18.24 14.96 18.47
CA VAL A 109 -19.11 13.81 18.72
C VAL A 109 -18.24 12.72 19.33
N GLN A 110 -18.60 12.24 20.53
CA GLN A 110 -17.89 11.17 21.25
C GLN A 110 -18.09 9.80 20.57
N CYS A 111 -17.94 9.71 19.25
CA CYS A 111 -18.06 8.48 18.48
C CYS A 111 -16.68 8.02 18.06
N THR A 112 -16.45 6.70 18.13
CA THR A 112 -15.34 6.07 17.41
C THR A 112 -15.61 6.12 15.90
N ARG A 113 -16.85 5.91 15.46
CA ARG A 113 -17.21 5.88 14.03
C ARG A 113 -18.69 6.23 13.83
N ILE A 114 -19.06 6.62 12.62
CA ILE A 114 -20.46 6.74 12.20
C ILE A 114 -20.79 5.58 11.26
N ASP A 115 -21.68 4.70 11.69
CA ASP A 115 -22.12 3.53 10.94
C ASP A 115 -23.46 3.78 10.25
N GLN A 116 -23.48 3.66 8.93
CA GLN A 116 -24.68 3.88 8.11
C GLN A 116 -25.81 2.86 8.36
N GLY A 117 -25.54 1.81 9.13
CA GLY A 117 -26.47 0.75 9.49
C GLY A 117 -25.74 -0.27 10.36
N VAL A 118 -26.48 -1.20 10.94
CA VAL A 118 -25.89 -2.29 11.72
C VAL A 118 -26.18 -3.58 10.97
N ASN A 119 -25.28 -3.94 10.07
CA ASN A 119 -25.39 -5.17 9.28
C ASN A 119 -24.01 -5.76 9.05
N PHE A 120 -23.51 -6.41 10.10
CA PHE A 120 -22.22 -7.06 10.18
C PHE A 120 -22.36 -8.57 9.96
N THR A 121 -22.95 -8.98 8.84
CA THR A 121 -23.27 -10.40 8.54
C THR A 121 -22.29 -11.06 7.59
N SER A 122 -21.20 -10.39 7.24
CA SER A 122 -20.15 -10.97 6.39
C SER A 122 -18.90 -11.25 7.19
N SER A 123 -18.28 -12.39 6.93
CA SER A 123 -16.86 -12.53 7.15
C SER A 123 -16.14 -11.61 6.15
N GLY A 124 -15.40 -10.60 6.61
CA GLY A 124 -14.47 -9.85 5.76
C GLY A 124 -15.01 -8.76 4.80
N PHE A 125 -14.09 -8.01 4.18
CA PHE A 125 -14.33 -6.90 3.27
C PHE A 125 -15.33 -7.23 2.16
N SER A 126 -16.45 -6.52 2.15
CA SER A 126 -17.45 -6.58 1.08
C SER A 126 -17.71 -5.18 0.54
N LEU A 127 -17.79 -5.06 -0.79
CA LEU A 127 -18.27 -3.83 -1.44
C LEU A 127 -19.77 -3.58 -1.18
N ARG A 128 -20.50 -4.59 -0.71
CA ARG A 128 -21.97 -4.56 -0.54
C ARG A 128 -22.43 -4.68 0.91
N ARG A 129 -21.61 -5.24 1.79
CA ARG A 129 -21.94 -5.52 3.19
C ARG A 129 -20.90 -4.89 4.11
N GLN A 130 -21.33 -4.49 5.30
CA GLN A 130 -20.42 -3.93 6.28
C GLN A 130 -19.80 -5.06 7.10
N VAL A 131 -18.52 -4.92 7.41
CA VAL A 131 -17.87 -5.70 8.46
C VAL A 131 -17.68 -4.88 9.70
N PHE A 132 -17.58 -5.60 10.82
CA PHE A 132 -17.06 -4.99 12.03
C PHE A 132 -15.71 -4.33 11.72
N PRO A 133 -15.52 -3.06 12.08
CA PRO A 133 -14.26 -2.34 11.89
C PRO A 133 -13.19 -2.83 12.87
N LEU A 134 -12.79 -4.09 12.73
CA LEU A 134 -11.83 -4.71 13.64
C LEU A 134 -10.41 -4.16 13.43
N TYR A 135 -10.18 -3.32 12.41
CA TYR A 135 -8.93 -2.58 12.23
C TYR A 135 -8.59 -1.67 13.43
N PHE A 136 -9.57 -1.29 14.28
CA PHE A 136 -9.26 -0.59 15.53
C PHE A 136 -8.36 -1.44 16.45
N ALA A 137 -8.49 -2.76 16.37
CA ALA A 137 -7.64 -3.72 17.06
C ALA A 137 -6.24 -3.88 16.43
N ASN A 138 -5.91 -3.16 15.35
CA ASN A 138 -4.54 -3.04 14.87
C ASN A 138 -3.76 -2.05 15.74
N ASP A 139 -3.48 -2.48 16.96
CA ASP A 139 -2.65 -1.77 17.93
C ASP A 139 -1.56 -2.71 18.44
N TRP A 140 -0.32 -2.37 18.10
CA TRP A 140 0.87 -3.12 18.50
C TRP A 140 1.07 -3.21 20.01
N ASN A 141 0.62 -2.21 20.77
CA ASN A 141 0.83 -2.18 22.21
C ASN A 141 -0.26 -2.95 22.97
N ARG A 142 -1.48 -3.03 22.43
CA ARG A 142 -2.63 -3.64 23.13
C ARG A 142 -3.03 -5.03 22.62
N PHE A 143 -2.85 -5.31 21.32
CA PHE A 143 -3.38 -6.52 20.69
C PHE A 143 -2.31 -7.32 19.93
N ASN A 144 -1.06 -7.17 20.32
CA ASN A 144 0.04 -7.92 19.74
C ASN A 144 0.18 -9.30 20.41
N TYR A 145 -0.79 -10.16 20.14
CA TYR A 145 -0.77 -11.55 20.59
C TYR A 145 0.07 -12.40 19.62
N TYR A 146 1.02 -13.16 20.18
CA TYR A 146 1.77 -14.20 19.48
C TYR A 146 1.10 -15.52 19.82
N GLY A 147 0.57 -16.21 18.82
CA GLY A 147 -0.02 -17.52 18.99
C GLY A 147 0.60 -18.50 18.01
N THR A 148 1.57 -19.31 18.45
CA THR A 148 2.03 -20.48 17.67
C THR A 148 1.44 -21.78 18.19
N SER A 149 0.95 -21.78 19.44
CA SER A 149 0.28 -22.91 20.06
C SER A 149 -1.24 -22.84 19.93
N LEU A 150 -1.91 -23.99 19.84
CA LEU A 150 -3.38 -24.10 19.83
C LEU A 150 -4.08 -23.52 21.07
N ASN A 151 -3.32 -23.20 22.13
CA ASN A 151 -3.83 -22.69 23.40
C ASN A 151 -3.62 -21.17 23.58
N GLU A 152 -2.87 -20.50 22.69
CA GLU A 152 -2.71 -19.04 22.73
C GLU A 152 -3.87 -18.36 22.01
N LYS A 153 -4.40 -17.29 22.62
CA LYS A 153 -5.49 -16.50 22.04
C LYS A 153 -5.09 -16.00 20.66
N ARG A 154 -5.84 -16.40 19.64
CA ARG A 154 -5.62 -15.89 18.29
C ARG A 154 -6.14 -14.46 18.17
N ARG A 155 -5.52 -13.66 17.31
CA ARG A 155 -5.97 -12.29 17.09
C ARG A 155 -7.39 -12.22 16.53
N GLU A 156 -7.83 -13.22 15.78
CA GLU A 156 -9.22 -13.32 15.33
C GLU A 156 -10.24 -13.59 16.46
N GLN A 157 -9.78 -13.90 17.69
CA GLN A 157 -10.62 -14.26 18.83
C GLN A 157 -10.68 -13.19 19.93
N PHE A 158 -10.17 -11.97 19.68
CA PHE A 158 -10.17 -10.92 20.71
C PHE A 158 -11.58 -10.46 21.12
N ALA A 159 -11.76 -10.24 22.41
CA ALA A 159 -12.97 -9.67 23.00
C ALA A 159 -13.21 -8.24 22.52
N PHE A 160 -14.46 -7.90 22.22
CA PHE A 160 -14.82 -6.51 21.93
C PHE A 160 -16.27 -6.22 22.28
N SER A 161 -16.56 -4.93 22.41
CA SER A 161 -17.92 -4.44 22.56
C SER A 161 -18.09 -3.16 21.76
N ALA A 162 -19.32 -2.89 21.35
CA ALA A 162 -19.68 -1.75 20.54
C ALA A 162 -21.09 -1.28 20.90
N SER A 163 -21.25 0.04 21.00
CA SER A 163 -22.54 0.67 21.21
C SER A 163 -22.83 1.66 20.09
N TRP A 164 -24.05 1.66 19.57
CA TRP A 164 -24.53 2.56 18.55
C TRP A 164 -25.67 3.39 19.11
N SER A 165 -25.65 4.70 18.85
CA SER A 165 -26.71 5.62 19.24
C SER A 165 -27.11 6.54 18.08
N GLY A 166 -28.38 6.91 18.01
CA GLY A 166 -28.90 7.82 17.01
C GLY A 166 -30.42 7.81 16.96
N PHE A 167 -30.99 8.12 15.80
CA PHE A 167 -32.42 8.09 15.56
C PHE A 167 -32.73 7.16 14.38
N ILE A 168 -33.89 6.51 14.46
CA ILE A 168 -34.47 5.71 13.38
C ILE A 168 -35.75 6.37 12.87
N HIS A 169 -35.87 6.54 11.56
CA HIS A 169 -37.04 7.09 10.88
C HIS A 169 -37.85 5.98 10.22
N VAL A 170 -39.09 5.81 10.69
CA VAL A 170 -40.05 4.83 10.20
C VAL A 170 -41.08 5.55 9.34
N ASN A 171 -41.06 5.24 8.04
CA ASN A 171 -41.89 5.90 7.03
C ASN A 171 -43.26 5.23 6.80
N GLU A 172 -43.40 3.95 7.16
CA GLU A 172 -44.62 3.14 7.00
C GLU A 172 -45.48 3.18 8.27
N ILE A 173 -46.77 2.87 8.14
CA ILE A 173 -47.75 2.92 9.26
C ILE A 173 -47.28 2.07 10.44
N GLU A 174 -46.83 0.85 10.13
CA GLU A 174 -46.25 -0.11 11.06
C GLU A 174 -45.18 -0.89 10.31
N LYS A 175 -44.04 -1.11 10.99
CA LYS A 175 -42.94 -1.91 10.49
C LYS A 175 -42.37 -2.75 11.64
N THR A 176 -41.96 -3.98 11.34
CA THR A 176 -41.31 -4.87 12.30
C THR A 176 -39.80 -4.76 12.15
N LEU A 177 -39.14 -4.27 13.20
CA LEU A 177 -37.69 -4.23 13.32
C LEU A 177 -37.21 -5.52 13.98
N GLN A 178 -36.22 -6.19 13.39
CA GLN A 178 -35.64 -7.42 13.92
C GLN A 178 -34.15 -7.23 14.21
N LEU A 179 -33.74 -7.67 15.40
CA LEU A 179 -32.36 -7.81 15.83
C LEU A 179 -31.96 -9.28 15.70
N GLN A 180 -30.77 -9.54 15.15
CA GLN A 180 -30.16 -10.86 15.05
C GLN A 180 -28.69 -10.78 15.45
N ALA A 181 -28.20 -11.76 16.21
CA ALA A 181 -26.79 -11.91 16.51
C ALA A 181 -26.39 -13.40 16.45
N SER A 182 -25.25 -13.72 15.83
CA SER A 182 -24.76 -15.10 15.75
C SER A 182 -24.03 -15.52 17.02
N ASP A 183 -23.26 -14.63 17.65
CA ASP A 183 -22.62 -14.83 18.95
C ASP A 183 -22.74 -13.57 19.81
N GLY A 184 -22.42 -13.68 21.10
CA GLY A 184 -22.36 -12.55 22.02
C GLY A 184 -23.71 -12.15 22.61
N ARG A 185 -23.73 -10.96 23.23
CA ARG A 185 -24.93 -10.35 23.83
C ARG A 185 -25.26 -9.09 23.07
N ALA A 186 -26.51 -8.97 22.62
CA ALA A 186 -27.00 -7.78 21.93
C ALA A 186 -28.22 -7.22 22.64
N GLU A 187 -28.28 -5.90 22.81
CA GLU A 187 -29.44 -5.22 23.39
C GLU A 187 -29.82 -4.02 22.54
N LEU A 188 -31.06 -4.02 22.02
CA LEU A 188 -31.64 -2.91 21.27
C LEU A 188 -32.67 -2.19 22.12
N ARG A 189 -32.55 -0.87 22.20
CA ARG A 189 -33.53 0.04 22.78
C ARG A 189 -34.09 0.96 21.72
N VAL A 190 -35.41 0.97 21.54
CA VAL A 190 -36.11 1.93 20.68
C VAL A 190 -37.28 2.50 21.47
N ASP A 191 -37.26 3.81 21.70
CA ASP A 191 -38.34 4.50 22.43
C ASP A 191 -38.66 3.87 23.81
N GLY A 192 -37.62 3.51 24.57
CA GLY A 192 -37.75 2.87 25.87
C GLY A 192 -38.12 1.37 25.85
N ARG A 193 -38.47 0.80 24.70
CA ARG A 193 -38.71 -0.64 24.54
C ARG A 193 -37.38 -1.35 24.32
N VAL A 194 -37.18 -2.50 24.98
CA VAL A 194 -35.91 -3.23 25.01
C VAL A 194 -36.07 -4.62 24.38
N LEU A 195 -35.16 -4.98 23.47
CA LEU A 195 -34.96 -6.35 22.99
C LEU A 195 -33.57 -6.82 23.39
N THR A 196 -33.47 -8.02 23.96
CA THR A 196 -32.18 -8.63 24.32
C THR A 196 -32.00 -9.97 23.61
N ILE A 197 -30.78 -10.22 23.11
CA ILE A 197 -30.32 -11.50 22.61
C ILE A 197 -29.17 -11.94 23.51
N ASN A 198 -29.36 -13.07 24.20
CA ASN A 198 -28.34 -13.68 25.07
C ASN A 198 -27.86 -15.05 24.56
N GLU A 199 -28.52 -15.58 23.53
CA GLU A 199 -28.24 -16.90 22.98
C GLU A 199 -27.78 -16.78 21.52
N SER A 200 -26.76 -17.55 21.17
CA SER A 200 -26.19 -17.63 19.83
C SER A 200 -27.28 -18.00 18.80
N GLY A 201 -27.40 -17.20 17.73
CA GLY A 201 -28.33 -17.44 16.63
C GLY A 201 -29.80 -17.06 16.92
N ALA A 202 -30.09 -16.52 18.10
CA ALA A 202 -31.43 -16.02 18.40
C ALA A 202 -31.75 -14.73 17.62
N SER A 203 -33.03 -14.49 17.39
CA SER A 203 -33.54 -13.25 16.82
C SER A 203 -34.69 -12.73 17.68
N SER A 204 -34.84 -11.42 17.73
CA SER A 204 -35.92 -10.75 18.48
C SER A 204 -36.50 -9.63 17.63
N SER A 205 -37.79 -9.36 17.76
CA SER A 205 -38.49 -8.40 16.90
C SER A 205 -39.37 -7.43 17.68
N LEU A 206 -39.53 -6.23 17.14
CA LEU A 206 -40.30 -5.14 17.71
C LEU A 206 -41.12 -4.45 16.61
N ASN A 207 -42.42 -4.33 16.82
CA ASN A 207 -43.28 -3.52 15.95
C ASN A 207 -43.18 -2.04 16.34
N ILE A 208 -42.88 -1.21 15.35
CA ILE A 208 -42.71 0.23 15.50
C ILE A 208 -43.67 0.93 14.55
N GLN A 209 -44.40 1.91 15.05
CA GLN A 209 -45.32 2.72 14.24
C GLN A 209 -44.55 3.81 13.48
N ARG A 210 -45.17 4.43 12.48
CA ARG A 210 -44.60 5.58 11.77
C ARG A 210 -44.11 6.67 12.73
N GLY A 211 -42.87 7.15 12.57
CA GLY A 211 -42.30 8.18 13.43
C GLY A 211 -40.78 8.24 13.40
N VAL A 212 -40.21 9.13 14.22
CA VAL A 212 -38.76 9.21 14.46
C VAL A 212 -38.52 8.85 15.92
N TYR A 213 -37.71 7.83 16.17
CA TYR A 213 -37.48 7.31 17.52
C TYR A 213 -35.99 7.32 17.86
N PRO A 214 -35.62 7.62 19.11
CA PRO A 214 -34.26 7.40 19.58
C PRO A 214 -33.97 5.90 19.57
N LEU A 215 -32.78 5.55 19.07
CA LEU A 215 -32.28 4.19 18.96
C LEU A 215 -30.94 4.08 19.68
N SER A 216 -30.82 3.05 20.53
CA SER A 216 -29.57 2.63 21.13
C SER A 216 -29.40 1.14 20.93
N LEU A 217 -28.24 0.70 20.45
CA LEU A 217 -27.90 -0.71 20.30
C LEU A 217 -26.57 -0.97 20.99
N SER A 218 -26.47 -2.00 21.80
CA SER A 218 -25.20 -2.46 22.36
C SER A 218 -24.95 -3.90 21.98
N TYR A 219 -23.69 -4.23 21.69
CA TYR A 219 -23.24 -5.56 21.34
C TYR A 219 -21.91 -5.86 22.02
N SER A 220 -21.77 -7.04 22.61
CA SER A 220 -20.53 -7.52 23.20
C SER A 220 -20.27 -8.96 22.81
N SER A 221 -19.05 -9.26 22.38
CA SER A 221 -18.58 -10.62 22.11
C SER A 221 -17.37 -10.90 23.01
N ASP A 222 -17.48 -11.94 23.85
CA ASP A 222 -16.44 -12.32 24.81
C ASP A 222 -15.21 -12.85 24.09
N GLU A 223 -15.30 -13.96 23.35
CA GLU A 223 -14.25 -14.48 22.45
C GLU A 223 -14.94 -15.38 21.41
N GLY A 224 -14.72 -15.13 20.11
CA GLY A 224 -15.47 -15.85 19.06
C GLY A 224 -15.07 -15.50 17.64
N ILE A 225 -15.28 -16.46 16.74
CA ILE A 225 -15.03 -16.33 15.28
C ILE A 225 -16.31 -15.86 14.55
N ASN A 226 -17.49 -16.14 15.11
CA ASN A 226 -18.77 -15.84 14.46
C ASN A 226 -19.37 -14.56 15.00
N ARG A 227 -18.76 -13.44 14.63
CA ARG A 227 -19.17 -12.08 15.00
C ARG A 227 -20.16 -11.54 13.97
N GLU A 228 -21.43 -11.94 14.08
CA GLU A 228 -22.50 -11.39 13.25
C GLU A 228 -23.50 -10.62 14.11
N LEU A 229 -23.82 -9.40 13.66
CA LEU A 229 -24.85 -8.56 14.25
C LEU A 229 -25.62 -7.88 13.14
N GLN A 230 -26.93 -8.06 13.13
CA GLN A 230 -27.80 -7.49 12.12
C GLN A 230 -29.02 -6.84 12.74
N LEU A 231 -29.31 -5.63 12.27
CA LEU A 231 -30.55 -4.90 12.50
C LEU A 231 -31.24 -4.70 11.15
N SER A 232 -32.41 -5.31 11.00
CA SER A 232 -33.14 -5.39 9.73
C SER A 232 -34.63 -5.12 9.91
N TRP A 233 -35.29 -4.64 8.86
CA TRP A 233 -36.74 -4.69 8.73
C TRP A 233 -37.19 -6.07 8.26
N VAL A 234 -38.32 -6.55 8.79
CA VAL A 234 -38.99 -7.75 8.28
C VAL A 234 -39.86 -7.35 7.09
N GLY A 235 -39.49 -7.79 5.88
CA GLY A 235 -40.26 -7.57 4.66
C GLY A 235 -41.49 -8.48 4.53
N PRO A 236 -42.34 -8.28 3.52
CA PRO A 236 -43.60 -9.01 3.32
C PRO A 236 -43.46 -10.54 3.28
N ASP A 237 -42.33 -11.04 2.78
CA ASP A 237 -42.03 -12.48 2.64
C ASP A 237 -41.16 -13.01 3.80
N ASN A 238 -41.19 -12.36 4.97
CA ASN A 238 -40.23 -12.57 6.07
C ASN A 238 -38.75 -12.39 5.66
N LYS A 239 -38.50 -11.75 4.53
CA LYS A 239 -37.15 -11.45 4.06
C LYS A 239 -36.59 -10.28 4.86
N LEU A 240 -35.41 -10.47 5.44
CA LEU A 240 -34.73 -9.42 6.19
C LEU A 240 -34.13 -8.39 5.25
N ILE A 241 -34.54 -7.13 5.43
CA ILE A 241 -34.07 -5.98 4.68
C ILE A 241 -33.17 -5.19 5.64
N PRO A 242 -31.84 -5.16 5.43
CA PRO A 242 -30.94 -4.45 6.32
C PRO A 242 -31.32 -2.98 6.49
N LEU A 243 -31.20 -2.46 7.70
CA LEU A 243 -31.45 -1.05 7.99
C LEU A 243 -30.55 -0.17 7.12
N THR A 244 -31.14 0.81 6.43
CA THR A 244 -30.40 1.64 5.47
C THR A 244 -29.99 2.99 6.03
N LYS A 245 -28.97 3.61 5.42
CA LYS A 245 -28.44 4.93 5.83
C LYS A 245 -29.46 6.07 5.83
N TRP A 246 -30.55 5.95 5.07
CA TRP A 246 -31.57 7.00 4.95
C TRP A 246 -32.64 6.90 6.04
N GLU A 247 -32.67 5.78 6.74
CA GLU A 247 -33.57 5.51 7.85
C GLU A 247 -32.89 5.78 9.19
N THR A 248 -31.58 6.09 9.20
CA THR A 248 -30.81 6.40 10.40
C THR A 248 -30.15 7.78 10.30
N THR A 249 -30.21 8.55 11.39
CA THR A 249 -29.61 9.89 11.47
C THR A 249 -29.10 10.17 12.88
N LEU A 250 -28.09 11.03 13.00
CA LEU A 250 -27.55 11.47 14.28
C LEU A 250 -28.45 12.51 14.98
N THR A 251 -29.27 13.23 14.22
CA THR A 251 -30.15 14.30 14.71
C THR A 251 -31.61 14.04 14.34
N SER A 252 -32.54 14.59 15.12
CA SER A 252 -33.98 14.40 14.94
C SER A 252 -34.60 15.21 13.80
N GLU A 253 -33.89 16.18 13.23
CA GLU A 253 -34.42 17.06 12.17
C GLU A 253 -34.09 16.51 10.76
N PRO A 254 -35.10 16.22 9.92
CA PRO A 254 -34.88 15.91 8.51
C PRO A 254 -34.60 17.20 7.74
N GLU A 255 -33.33 17.47 7.41
CA GLU A 255 -32.96 18.70 6.70
C GLU A 255 -33.32 18.68 5.21
N THR A 256 -33.88 19.80 4.75
CA THR A 256 -34.38 20.04 3.40
C THR A 256 -33.31 20.58 2.44
N GLY A 257 -32.68 19.68 1.69
CA GLY A 257 -32.50 19.66 0.21
C GLY A 257 -32.15 20.90 -0.63
N SER A 258 -31.87 22.08 -0.07
CA SER A 258 -31.74 23.32 -0.86
C SER A 258 -30.32 23.57 -1.41
N PHE A 259 -29.28 23.02 -0.77
CA PHE A 259 -27.88 23.15 -1.24
C PHE A 259 -27.53 22.14 -2.35
N ASP A 260 -28.12 20.94 -2.31
CA ASP A 260 -27.88 19.84 -3.27
C ASP A 260 -28.49 20.13 -4.66
N PHE A 261 -29.59 20.88 -4.72
CA PHE A 261 -30.23 21.30 -5.98
C PHE A 261 -29.38 22.30 -6.76
N LEU A 262 -28.81 23.30 -6.08
CA LEU A 262 -28.02 24.37 -6.70
C LEU A 262 -26.68 23.85 -7.24
N LEU A 263 -26.08 22.87 -6.55
CA LEU A 263 -24.87 22.18 -6.98
C LEU A 263 -25.11 21.25 -8.18
N LYS A 264 -26.23 20.51 -8.20
CA LYS A 264 -26.65 19.69 -9.36
C LYS A 264 -26.94 20.54 -10.60
N LEU A 265 -27.53 21.72 -10.42
CA LEU A 265 -27.81 22.66 -11.51
C LEU A 265 -26.53 23.17 -12.16
N LEU A 266 -25.54 23.59 -11.37
CA LEU A 266 -24.23 24.04 -11.85
C LEU A 266 -23.48 22.92 -12.61
N LEU A 267 -23.52 21.69 -12.09
CA LEU A 267 -22.93 20.50 -12.72
C LEU A 267 -23.59 20.15 -14.06
N LEU A 268 -24.93 20.24 -14.15
CA LEU A 268 -25.67 19.96 -15.38
C LEU A 268 -25.36 20.99 -16.48
N SER A 269 -25.34 22.28 -16.15
CA SER A 269 -24.99 23.34 -17.10
C SER A 269 -23.56 23.22 -17.63
N TRP A 270 -22.62 22.73 -16.82
CA TRP A 270 -21.24 22.51 -17.24
C TRP A 270 -21.08 21.24 -18.11
N PHE A 271 -21.78 20.15 -17.77
CA PHE A 271 -21.78 18.91 -18.56
C PHE A 271 -22.34 19.13 -19.98
N VAL A 272 -23.38 19.97 -20.12
CA VAL A 272 -23.95 20.35 -21.43
C VAL A 272 -22.93 21.13 -22.27
N LEU A 273 -22.16 22.06 -21.68
CA LEU A 273 -21.09 22.79 -22.37
C LEU A 273 -19.94 21.86 -22.81
N PHE A 274 -19.62 20.86 -22.00
CA PHE A 274 -18.62 19.84 -22.31
C PHE A 274 -19.05 18.92 -23.46
N CYS A 275 -20.29 18.42 -23.44
CA CYS A 275 -20.85 17.60 -24.52
C CYS A 275 -20.96 18.38 -25.84
N HIS A 276 -21.35 19.65 -25.79
CA HIS A 276 -21.35 20.54 -26.96
C HIS A 276 -19.93 20.67 -27.56
N HIS A 277 -18.89 20.75 -26.74
CA HIS A 277 -17.50 20.82 -27.19
C HIS A 277 -17.01 19.51 -27.82
N LEU A 278 -17.41 18.35 -27.28
CA LEU A 278 -17.05 17.03 -27.81
C LEU A 278 -17.74 16.70 -29.15
N VAL A 279 -19.00 17.12 -29.32
CA VAL A 279 -19.78 16.86 -30.55
C VAL A 279 -19.21 17.65 -31.74
N ASN A 280 -18.72 18.87 -31.51
CA ASN A 280 -18.18 19.73 -32.57
C ASN A 280 -16.75 19.37 -33.03
N GLU A 281 -16.03 18.47 -32.35
CA GLU A 281 -14.63 18.11 -32.68
C GLU A 281 -14.49 16.69 -33.29
N ARG A 282 -15.62 16.03 -33.60
CA ARG A 282 -15.69 14.60 -33.98
C ARG A 282 -15.09 14.24 -35.36
N GLU A 283 -14.88 15.21 -36.25
CA GLU A 283 -14.54 14.95 -37.66
C GLU A 283 -13.04 14.84 -37.99
N ARG A 284 -12.11 14.90 -37.02
CA ARG A 284 -10.66 15.04 -37.33
C ARG A 284 -9.71 14.06 -36.61
N ILE A 285 -10.05 12.77 -36.50
CA ILE A 285 -9.17 11.77 -35.83
C ILE A 285 -8.90 10.54 -36.71
N PRO A 286 -7.64 10.26 -37.11
CA PRO A 286 -7.24 9.02 -37.78
C PRO A 286 -6.68 7.99 -36.77
N TRP A 287 -7.33 6.83 -36.67
CA TRP A 287 -7.13 5.81 -35.62
C TRP A 287 -5.99 4.78 -35.85
N ARG A 288 -5.12 4.96 -36.85
CA ARG A 288 -4.22 3.87 -37.33
C ARG A 288 -2.86 3.73 -36.63
N GLU A 289 -2.45 4.62 -35.73
CA GLU A 289 -1.04 4.70 -35.26
C GLU A 289 -0.77 4.41 -33.77
N LEU A 290 -1.76 3.95 -33.00
CA LEU A 290 -1.46 3.41 -31.68
C LEU A 290 -0.71 2.08 -31.86
N GLU A 291 0.62 2.09 -31.66
CA GLU A 291 1.47 0.90 -31.73
C GLU A 291 0.80 -0.22 -30.92
N LYS A 292 0.31 -1.26 -31.62
CA LYS A 292 -0.47 -2.38 -31.05
C LYS A 292 0.13 -2.91 -29.74
N GLU A 293 1.45 -2.86 -29.62
CA GLU A 293 2.22 -3.21 -28.43
C GLU A 293 1.83 -2.44 -27.16
N LYS A 294 1.64 -1.12 -27.21
CA LYS A 294 1.26 -0.33 -26.02
C LYS A 294 -0.13 -0.65 -25.54
N LEU A 295 -1.06 -0.85 -26.47
CA LEU A 295 -2.44 -1.21 -26.15
C LEU A 295 -2.50 -2.59 -25.48
N VAL A 296 -1.74 -3.56 -25.99
CA VAL A 296 -1.61 -4.89 -25.38
C VAL A 296 -1.04 -4.79 -23.96
N LEU A 297 0.02 -4.00 -23.73
CA LEU A 297 0.61 -3.86 -22.40
C LEU A 297 -0.32 -3.18 -21.40
N TRP A 298 -1.04 -2.13 -21.81
CA TRP A 298 -2.04 -1.50 -20.96
C TRP A 298 -3.22 -2.42 -20.66
N ALA A 299 -3.64 -3.24 -21.64
CA ALA A 299 -4.67 -4.24 -21.42
C ALA A 299 -4.22 -5.31 -20.42
N ILE A 300 -2.98 -5.81 -20.54
CA ILE A 300 -2.40 -6.75 -19.57
C ILE A 300 -2.33 -6.11 -18.18
N PHE A 301 -1.78 -4.89 -18.08
CA PHE A 301 -1.70 -4.17 -16.80
C PHE A 301 -3.07 -4.00 -16.15
N LEU A 302 -4.08 -3.56 -16.91
CA LEU A 302 -5.44 -3.40 -16.42
C LEU A 302 -6.04 -4.74 -15.99
N LEU A 303 -5.81 -5.81 -16.77
CA LEU A 303 -6.25 -7.16 -16.43
C LEU A 303 -5.61 -7.63 -15.12
N LEU A 304 -4.31 -7.38 -14.90
CA LEU A 304 -3.62 -7.75 -13.67
C LEU A 304 -4.13 -6.97 -12.46
N ILE A 305 -4.36 -5.67 -12.61
CA ILE A 305 -5.02 -4.90 -11.55
C ILE A 305 -6.39 -5.47 -11.27
N VAL A 306 -7.23 -5.69 -12.28
CA VAL A 306 -8.58 -6.24 -12.10
C VAL A 306 -8.54 -7.63 -11.44
N ALA A 307 -7.62 -8.49 -11.85
CA ALA A 307 -7.42 -9.81 -11.26
C ALA A 307 -7.02 -9.70 -9.78
N GLN A 308 -6.09 -8.81 -9.44
CA GLN A 308 -5.70 -8.57 -8.05
C GLN A 308 -6.84 -7.94 -7.24
N LEU A 309 -7.65 -7.07 -7.84
CA LEU A 309 -8.84 -6.51 -7.19
C LEU A 309 -9.86 -7.60 -6.89
N ILE A 310 -10.13 -8.49 -7.85
CA ILE A 310 -11.01 -9.65 -7.65
C ILE A 310 -10.43 -10.55 -6.56
N TYR A 311 -9.13 -10.85 -6.60
CA TYR A 311 -8.45 -11.65 -5.59
C TYR A 311 -8.56 -11.02 -4.19
N LEU A 312 -8.30 -9.72 -4.06
CA LEU A 312 -8.40 -9.00 -2.79
C LEU A 312 -9.84 -8.83 -2.31
N VAL A 313 -10.83 -8.85 -3.20
CA VAL A 313 -12.25 -8.91 -2.83
C VAL A 313 -12.61 -10.30 -2.33
N ILE A 314 -12.21 -11.37 -3.04
CA ILE A 314 -12.45 -12.77 -2.65
C ILE A 314 -11.77 -13.08 -1.33
N ARG A 315 -10.47 -12.77 -1.20
CA ARG A 315 -9.73 -12.90 0.05
C ARG A 315 -10.23 -11.90 1.10
N GLY A 316 -10.75 -10.77 0.62
CA GLY A 316 -11.47 -9.78 1.41
C GLY A 316 -12.50 -10.42 2.31
N GLU A 317 -13.21 -11.44 1.84
CA GLU A 317 -14.23 -12.20 2.59
C GLU A 317 -13.69 -12.99 3.81
N SER A 318 -12.39 -12.93 4.14
CA SER A 318 -11.88 -13.40 5.43
C SER A 318 -11.86 -12.27 6.46
N GLN A 319 -12.44 -12.48 7.66
CA GLN A 319 -12.43 -11.49 8.76
C GLN A 319 -11.00 -11.03 9.12
N ASP A 320 -10.02 -11.91 8.91
CA ASP A 320 -8.61 -11.70 9.23
C ASP A 320 -7.89 -10.76 8.25
N ILE A 321 -8.55 -10.29 7.18
CA ILE A 321 -7.86 -9.43 6.21
C ILE A 321 -7.59 -8.04 6.80
N GLU A 322 -8.50 -7.56 7.65
CA GLU A 322 -8.42 -6.27 8.34
C GLU A 322 -7.63 -6.35 9.66
N ILE A 323 -7.61 -7.52 10.29
CA ILE A 323 -6.81 -7.77 11.50
C ILE A 323 -5.42 -8.23 11.07
N LEU A 324 -4.42 -7.37 11.23
CA LEU A 324 -3.05 -7.71 10.90
C LEU A 324 -2.56 -8.81 11.85
N SER A 325 -1.74 -9.76 11.39
CA SER A 325 -1.19 -10.76 12.31
C SER A 325 -0.26 -10.09 13.34
N GLY A 326 -0.20 -10.67 14.54
CA GLY A 326 0.70 -10.21 15.60
C GLY A 326 2.15 -10.49 15.24
N GLY A 327 3.07 -9.77 15.88
CA GLY A 327 4.49 -10.06 15.80
C GLY A 327 5.20 -9.71 14.50
N ASN A 328 4.50 -9.04 13.59
CA ASN A 328 5.03 -8.67 12.29
C ASN A 328 5.17 -7.14 12.14
N ASP A 329 5.94 -6.74 11.14
CA ASP A 329 6.13 -5.30 10.86
C ASP A 329 4.83 -4.61 10.42
N HIS A 330 3.86 -5.33 9.85
CA HIS A 330 2.64 -4.72 9.29
C HIS A 330 1.81 -4.08 10.40
N LEU A 331 1.60 -4.79 11.51
CA LEU A 331 0.86 -4.29 12.66
C LEU A 331 1.55 -3.06 13.25
N LEU A 332 2.87 -3.11 13.38
CA LEU A 332 3.63 -2.00 13.92
C LEU A 332 3.54 -0.77 13.01
N TYR A 333 3.71 -0.94 11.70
CA TYR A 333 3.57 0.16 10.74
C TYR A 333 2.18 0.77 10.75
N GLU A 334 1.13 -0.04 10.81
CA GLU A 334 -0.26 0.41 10.92
C GLU A 334 -0.49 1.22 12.20
N THR A 335 0.00 0.71 13.33
CA THR A 335 -0.10 1.39 14.64
C THR A 335 0.57 2.76 14.59
N GLN A 336 1.78 2.82 14.06
CA GLN A 336 2.54 4.06 13.91
C GLN A 336 1.84 5.05 12.96
N ALA A 337 1.29 4.56 11.84
CA ALA A 337 0.55 5.40 10.90
C ALA A 337 -0.70 6.02 11.54
N ARG A 338 -1.45 5.24 12.32
CA ARG A 338 -2.61 5.73 13.07
C ARG A 338 -2.21 6.73 14.15
N ASN A 339 -1.11 6.50 14.87
CA ASN A 339 -0.61 7.44 15.87
C ASN A 339 -0.24 8.80 15.25
N VAL A 340 0.41 8.80 14.08
CA VAL A 340 0.69 10.03 13.31
C VAL A 340 -0.59 10.79 12.99
N LEU A 341 -1.65 10.09 12.57
CA LEU A 341 -2.93 10.72 12.23
C LEU A 341 -3.74 11.18 13.46
N ASN A 342 -3.57 10.49 14.59
CA ASN A 342 -4.14 10.87 15.89
C ASN A 342 -3.42 12.05 16.57
N GLY A 343 -2.47 12.69 15.89
CA GLY A 343 -1.78 13.90 16.36
C GLY A 343 -0.41 13.65 17.00
N ASP A 344 -0.01 12.39 17.21
CA ASP A 344 1.37 12.05 17.58
C ASP A 344 2.25 11.99 16.33
N PHE A 345 2.42 13.15 15.67
CA PHE A 345 3.18 13.26 14.43
C PHE A 345 4.64 12.80 14.59
N LEU A 346 5.20 12.96 15.79
CA LEU A 346 6.56 12.50 16.10
C LEU A 346 6.59 11.02 16.50
N ASP A 347 5.45 10.35 16.62
CA ASP A 347 5.32 8.95 17.01
C ASP A 347 6.04 8.61 18.32
N SER A 348 5.95 9.53 19.28
CA SER A 348 6.55 9.43 20.61
C SER A 348 5.96 8.27 21.43
N ASN A 349 4.67 7.97 21.25
CA ASN A 349 3.96 6.92 21.97
C ASN A 349 4.40 5.52 21.52
N SER A 350 4.47 5.24 20.21
CA SER A 350 4.89 3.91 19.74
C SER A 350 6.36 3.62 20.02
N THR A 351 7.17 4.68 20.13
CA THR A 351 8.60 4.56 20.41
C THR A 351 8.92 4.64 21.89
N LEU A 352 7.93 4.86 22.77
CA LEU A 352 8.14 5.03 24.21
C LEU A 352 9.21 6.10 24.53
N ASN A 353 9.17 7.23 23.81
CA ASN A 353 10.16 8.31 23.86
C ASN A 353 11.60 7.90 23.49
N ALA A 354 11.78 6.76 22.83
CA ALA A 354 13.07 6.34 22.31
C ALA A 354 13.32 6.87 20.88
N PRO A 355 14.58 6.84 20.41
CA PRO A 355 14.86 6.98 18.99
C PRO A 355 14.09 5.96 18.14
N PHE A 356 13.91 6.28 16.87
CA PHE A 356 13.26 5.33 15.96
C PHE A 356 14.01 3.99 15.93
N SER A 357 13.31 2.91 16.27
CA SER A 357 13.86 1.56 16.15
C SER A 357 13.83 1.07 14.70
N GLN A 358 12.71 1.27 14.00
CA GLN A 358 12.51 0.79 12.63
C GLN A 358 12.60 1.89 11.57
N ASN A 359 12.52 1.48 10.30
CA ASN A 359 12.44 2.38 9.17
C ASN A 359 11.35 3.44 9.33
N VAL A 360 11.68 4.67 8.94
CA VAL A 360 10.87 5.85 9.28
C VAL A 360 9.89 6.19 8.17
N GLY A 361 10.31 6.16 6.91
CA GLY A 361 9.51 6.71 5.83
C GLY A 361 8.19 5.98 5.57
N TYR A 362 8.14 4.67 5.80
CA TYR A 362 6.95 3.89 5.47
C TYR A 362 5.74 4.26 6.35
N ARG A 363 5.92 4.55 7.65
CA ARG A 363 4.81 4.95 8.53
C ARG A 363 4.13 6.25 8.08
N TYR A 364 4.91 7.23 7.60
CA TYR A 364 4.36 8.49 7.09
C TYR A 364 3.70 8.31 5.71
N LEU A 365 4.23 7.45 4.85
CA LEU A 365 3.59 7.10 3.59
C LEU A 365 2.27 6.36 3.83
N LEU A 366 2.23 5.50 4.84
CA LEU A 366 1.04 4.77 5.25
C LEU A 366 0.00 5.72 5.86
N ALA A 367 0.40 6.59 6.78
CA ALA A 367 -0.44 7.65 7.33
C ALA A 367 -1.02 8.55 6.22
N PHE A 368 -0.17 8.98 5.29
CA PHE A 368 -0.61 9.73 4.11
C PHE A 368 -1.61 8.95 3.28
N SER A 369 -1.41 7.64 3.10
CA SER A 369 -2.35 6.79 2.36
C SER A 369 -3.70 6.69 3.07
N HIS A 370 -3.71 6.50 4.39
CA HIS A 370 -4.93 6.52 5.20
C HIS A 370 -5.67 7.86 5.12
N LEU A 371 -4.96 8.98 5.07
CA LEU A 371 -5.60 10.30 4.95
C LEU A 371 -6.55 10.39 3.75
N PHE A 372 -6.21 9.74 2.62
CA PHE A 372 -7.05 9.71 1.42
C PHE A 372 -7.98 8.50 1.33
N MET A 373 -7.56 7.36 1.88
CA MET A 373 -8.25 6.08 1.69
C MET A 373 -9.16 5.69 2.86
N GLY A 374 -9.02 6.36 4.01
CA GLY A 374 -9.70 6.00 5.26
C GLY A 374 -8.89 5.06 6.14
N GLU A 375 -9.49 4.61 7.24
CA GLU A 375 -8.82 3.81 8.28
C GLU A 375 -8.64 2.33 7.93
N GLY A 376 -9.36 1.82 6.92
CA GLY A 376 -9.24 0.43 6.51
C GLY A 376 -7.93 0.16 5.74
N VAL A 377 -7.29 -0.97 6.04
CA VAL A 377 -6.03 -1.41 5.41
C VAL A 377 -6.20 -1.91 3.97
N THR A 378 -7.41 -2.31 3.58
CA THR A 378 -7.69 -2.93 2.27
C THR A 378 -7.30 -2.04 1.11
N LEU A 379 -7.69 -0.77 1.15
CA LEU A 379 -7.42 0.19 0.08
C LEU A 379 -5.93 0.52 -0.05
N ILE A 380 -5.18 0.45 1.04
CA ILE A 380 -3.74 0.65 1.01
C ILE A 380 -3.05 -0.49 0.27
N ARG A 381 -3.47 -1.74 0.54
CA ARG A 381 -2.98 -2.90 -0.23
C ARG A 381 -3.29 -2.76 -1.72
N TRP A 382 -4.42 -2.14 -2.07
CA TRP A 382 -4.74 -1.83 -3.47
C TRP A 382 -3.76 -0.82 -4.07
N VAL A 383 -3.42 0.23 -3.32
CA VAL A 383 -2.41 1.21 -3.74
C VAL A 383 -1.05 0.54 -3.92
N GLN A 384 -0.65 -0.34 -3.01
CA GLN A 384 0.60 -1.09 -3.12
C GLN A 384 0.61 -2.02 -4.35
N ALA A 385 -0.49 -2.73 -4.60
CA ALA A 385 -0.65 -3.56 -5.79
C ALA A 385 -0.57 -2.73 -7.07
N ALA A 386 -1.30 -1.61 -7.13
CA ALA A 386 -1.24 -0.69 -8.26
C ALA A 386 0.18 -0.14 -8.47
N LEU A 387 0.90 0.17 -7.38
CA LEU A 387 2.30 0.61 -7.43
C LEU A 387 3.22 -0.49 -7.99
N MET A 388 3.06 -1.75 -7.57
CA MET A 388 3.87 -2.88 -8.01
C MET A 388 3.61 -3.28 -9.48
N TYR A 389 2.36 -3.26 -9.93
CA TYR A 389 2.07 -3.45 -11.35
C TYR A 389 2.47 -2.21 -12.17
N GLY A 390 2.34 -1.02 -11.60
CA GLY A 390 2.79 0.23 -12.22
C GLY A 390 4.30 0.21 -12.43
N PHE A 391 5.02 -0.37 -11.48
CA PHE A 391 6.43 -0.67 -11.58
C PHE A 391 6.76 -1.57 -12.77
N LEU A 392 5.99 -2.63 -13.06
CA LEU A 392 6.20 -3.45 -14.27
C LEU A 392 6.11 -2.60 -15.55
N MET A 393 5.10 -1.75 -15.66
CA MET A 393 4.94 -0.86 -16.83
C MET A 393 6.08 0.15 -16.92
N PHE A 394 6.50 0.70 -15.78
CA PHE A 394 7.65 1.59 -15.70
C PHE A 394 8.95 0.89 -16.10
N ALA A 395 9.21 -0.30 -15.59
CA ALA A 395 10.37 -1.12 -15.92
C ALA A 395 10.39 -1.46 -17.42
N TYR A 396 9.26 -1.89 -17.98
CA TYR A 396 9.13 -2.17 -19.41
C TYR A 396 9.53 -0.96 -20.26
N THR A 397 8.92 0.19 -20.00
CA THR A 397 9.14 1.40 -20.80
C THR A 397 10.55 1.93 -20.63
N SER A 398 11.12 1.78 -19.43
CA SER A 398 12.50 2.14 -19.11
C SER A 398 13.48 1.26 -19.87
N ILE A 399 13.33 -0.06 -19.79
CA ILE A 399 14.19 -1.03 -20.48
C ILE A 399 14.06 -0.90 -22.00
N LYS A 400 12.85 -0.74 -22.52
CA LYS A 400 12.63 -0.54 -23.96
C LYS A 400 13.36 0.69 -24.48
N LYS A 401 13.33 1.80 -23.73
CA LYS A 401 14.02 3.04 -24.10
C LYS A 401 15.53 2.96 -23.95
N LEU A 402 16.01 2.24 -22.93
CA LEU A 402 17.44 2.15 -22.67
C LEU A 402 18.13 1.12 -23.59
N TYR A 403 17.40 0.08 -24.02
CA TYR A 403 17.89 -1.04 -24.82
C TYR A 403 16.96 -1.35 -25.99
N SER A 404 16.03 -2.30 -25.83
CA SER A 404 15.14 -2.77 -26.90
C SER A 404 13.83 -3.35 -26.36
N SER A 405 12.81 -3.43 -27.23
CA SER A 405 11.50 -4.01 -26.89
C SER A 405 11.60 -5.50 -26.48
N THR A 406 12.42 -6.30 -27.17
CA THR A 406 12.56 -7.73 -26.86
C THR A 406 13.07 -7.95 -25.43
N ILE A 407 14.06 -7.15 -25.02
CA ILE A 407 14.64 -7.22 -23.67
C ILE A 407 13.59 -6.86 -22.64
N ALA A 408 12.88 -5.75 -22.87
CA ALA A 408 11.81 -5.33 -21.99
C ALA A 408 10.74 -6.42 -21.83
N LYS A 409 10.34 -7.11 -22.90
CA LYS A 409 9.37 -8.22 -22.82
C LYS A 409 9.87 -9.37 -21.96
N ILE A 410 11.09 -9.85 -22.21
CA ILE A 410 11.67 -10.97 -21.46
C ILE A 410 11.75 -10.62 -19.97
N THR A 411 12.23 -9.42 -19.63
CA THR A 411 12.34 -8.99 -18.23
C THR A 411 10.98 -8.92 -17.54
N ILE A 412 9.94 -8.38 -18.20
CA ILE A 412 8.60 -8.34 -17.60
C ILE A 412 7.99 -9.72 -17.44
N ILE A 413 8.17 -10.62 -18.42
CA ILE A 413 7.70 -12.00 -18.29
C ILE A 413 8.39 -12.67 -17.10
N GLN A 414 9.70 -12.50 -16.95
CA GLN A 414 10.43 -13.04 -15.81
C GLN A 414 9.89 -12.47 -14.50
N LEU A 415 9.78 -11.15 -14.36
CA LEU A 415 9.23 -10.52 -13.15
C LEU A 415 7.80 -10.95 -12.85
N PHE A 416 7.01 -11.25 -13.87
CA PHE A 416 5.65 -11.73 -13.70
C PHE A 416 5.62 -13.19 -13.22
N VAL A 417 6.50 -14.04 -13.75
CA VAL A 417 6.65 -15.44 -13.32
C VAL A 417 7.17 -15.52 -11.88
N PHE A 418 8.02 -14.57 -11.46
CA PHE A 418 8.40 -14.40 -10.07
C PHE A 418 7.23 -13.75 -9.28
N ASN A 419 6.32 -14.59 -8.78
CA ASN A 419 5.05 -14.21 -8.12
C ASN A 419 5.18 -13.28 -6.89
N TYR A 420 6.39 -12.97 -6.43
CA TYR A 420 6.66 -12.08 -5.31
C TYR A 420 6.06 -10.67 -5.44
N LEU A 421 5.82 -10.19 -6.66
CA LEU A 421 5.16 -8.89 -6.87
C LEU A 421 3.75 -8.84 -6.24
N ALA A 422 2.97 -9.90 -6.44
CA ALA A 422 1.62 -10.00 -5.89
C ALA A 422 1.70 -10.17 -4.36
N GLU A 423 2.54 -11.10 -3.90
CA GLU A 423 2.71 -11.41 -2.48
C GLU A 423 3.13 -10.20 -1.64
N PHE A 424 4.11 -9.41 -2.10
CA PHE A 424 4.53 -8.21 -1.37
C PHE A 424 3.47 -7.12 -1.37
N SER A 425 2.67 -7.02 -2.43
CA SER A 425 1.63 -6.01 -2.51
C SER A 425 0.44 -6.27 -1.57
N GLU A 426 0.29 -7.50 -1.11
CA GLU A 426 -0.72 -7.89 -0.13
C GLU A 426 -0.29 -7.61 1.31
N GLN A 427 1.00 -7.42 1.50
CA GLN A 427 1.62 -7.17 2.79
C GLN A 427 1.83 -5.67 2.97
N LEU A 428 1.45 -5.14 4.13
CA LEU A 428 1.72 -3.74 4.46
C LEU A 428 3.22 -3.58 4.79
N LEU A 429 4.06 -3.69 3.77
CA LEU A 429 5.50 -3.58 3.86
C LEU A 429 6.02 -2.38 3.08
N ASP A 430 7.15 -1.91 3.56
CA ASP A 430 7.99 -0.88 2.94
C ASP A 430 8.61 -1.34 1.60
N THR A 431 8.72 -2.66 1.38
CA THR A 431 9.35 -3.28 0.21
C THR A 431 8.78 -2.78 -1.11
N SER A 432 7.45 -2.73 -1.27
CA SER A 432 6.83 -2.32 -2.55
C SER A 432 7.20 -0.89 -2.95
N TRP A 433 7.16 0.02 -1.97
CA TRP A 433 7.53 1.42 -2.16
C TRP A 433 9.01 1.56 -2.48
N ASN A 434 9.84 0.83 -1.74
CA ASN A 434 11.29 0.90 -1.89
C ASN A 434 11.76 0.34 -3.25
N VAL A 435 11.20 -0.78 -3.74
CA VAL A 435 11.50 -1.32 -5.08
C VAL A 435 11.18 -0.30 -6.17
N PHE A 436 10.00 0.33 -6.07
CA PHE A 436 9.57 1.35 -7.01
C PHE A 436 10.52 2.56 -6.99
N PHE A 437 10.81 3.13 -5.81
CA PHE A 437 11.67 4.31 -5.69
C PHE A 437 13.11 4.04 -6.10
N SER A 438 13.70 2.91 -5.69
CA SER A 438 15.07 2.56 -6.08
C SER A 438 15.20 2.37 -7.59
N THR A 439 14.23 1.74 -8.25
CA THR A 439 14.28 1.55 -9.70
C THR A 439 14.06 2.84 -10.47
N ALA A 440 13.13 3.68 -9.99
CA ALA A 440 12.96 5.03 -10.52
C ALA A 440 14.25 5.85 -10.39
N ALA A 441 14.95 5.76 -9.25
CA ALA A 441 16.24 6.41 -9.05
C ALA A 441 17.27 5.97 -10.08
N ILE A 442 17.48 4.65 -10.25
CA ILE A 442 18.41 4.10 -11.25
C ILE A 442 18.07 4.61 -12.64
N TYR A 443 16.79 4.54 -13.04
CA TYR A 443 16.35 4.99 -14.37
C TYR A 443 16.71 6.45 -14.62
N PHE A 444 16.39 7.35 -13.69
CA PHE A 444 16.64 8.78 -13.86
C PHE A 444 18.13 9.12 -13.77
N LEU A 445 18.92 8.44 -12.93
CA LEU A 445 20.37 8.61 -12.87
C LEU A 445 21.07 8.14 -14.15
N ILE A 446 20.63 7.02 -14.74
CA ILE A 446 21.13 6.57 -16.05
C ILE A 446 20.71 7.53 -17.16
N ARG A 447 19.48 8.03 -17.11
CA ARG A 447 18.99 9.00 -18.09
C ARG A 447 19.74 10.32 -18.00
N TRP A 448 20.08 10.76 -16.80
CA TRP A 448 20.98 11.88 -16.56
C TRP A 448 22.38 11.59 -17.13
N ALA A 449 22.93 10.40 -16.89
CA ALA A 449 24.25 10.06 -17.42
C ALA A 449 24.31 10.08 -18.95
N ARG A 450 23.24 9.67 -19.64
CA ARG A 450 23.16 9.75 -21.10
C ARG A 450 22.86 11.14 -21.63
N ASN A 451 22.05 11.91 -20.90
CA ASN A 451 21.68 13.27 -21.25
C ASN A 451 21.72 14.14 -19.99
N PRO A 452 22.89 14.75 -19.71
CA PRO A 452 23.15 15.47 -18.47
C PRO A 452 22.26 16.69 -18.26
N ASN A 453 21.07 16.45 -17.70
CA ASN A 453 20.08 17.45 -17.37
C ASN A 453 19.82 17.45 -15.85
N ALA A 454 19.97 18.61 -15.21
CA ALA A 454 19.79 18.77 -13.76
C ALA A 454 18.43 18.28 -13.26
N ARG A 455 17.37 18.33 -14.09
CA ARG A 455 16.05 17.79 -13.73
C ARG A 455 16.07 16.28 -13.55
N PHE A 456 16.80 15.55 -14.41
CA PHE A 456 16.94 14.10 -14.26
C PHE A 456 17.80 13.75 -13.04
N LEU A 457 18.86 14.50 -12.78
CA LEU A 457 19.69 14.31 -11.59
C LEU A 457 18.88 14.55 -10.31
N LEU A 458 18.17 15.68 -10.23
CA LEU A 458 17.30 16.00 -9.10
C LEU A 458 16.23 14.93 -8.90
N THR A 459 15.53 14.53 -9.97
CA THR A 459 14.48 13.50 -9.90
C THR A 459 15.06 12.16 -9.43
N GLY A 460 16.22 11.74 -9.95
CA GLY A 460 16.91 10.52 -9.54
C GLY A 460 17.36 10.57 -8.08
N ALA A 461 17.93 11.71 -7.65
CA ALA A 461 18.33 11.94 -6.26
C ALA A 461 17.14 11.95 -5.31
N THR A 462 16.01 12.56 -5.69
CA THR A 462 14.77 12.54 -4.89
C THR A 462 14.24 11.13 -4.72
N PHE A 463 14.18 10.33 -5.79
CA PHE A 463 13.75 8.93 -5.68
C PHE A 463 14.72 8.09 -4.85
N LEU A 464 16.03 8.35 -4.95
CA LEU A 464 17.02 7.70 -4.10
C LEU A 464 16.83 8.08 -2.62
N ALA A 465 16.62 9.36 -2.33
CA ALA A 465 16.34 9.85 -0.99
C ALA A 465 15.05 9.22 -0.42
N LEU A 466 13.99 9.10 -1.24
CA LEU A 466 12.76 8.41 -0.85
C LEU A 466 12.98 6.91 -0.59
N ALA A 467 13.76 6.23 -1.42
CA ALA A 467 14.10 4.82 -1.20
C ALA A 467 14.85 4.64 0.13
N CYS A 468 15.81 5.52 0.42
CA CYS A 468 16.59 5.54 1.66
C CYS A 468 15.75 5.91 2.90
N PHE A 469 14.81 6.84 2.73
CA PHE A 469 13.88 7.25 3.77
C PHE A 469 12.93 6.13 4.16
N VAL A 470 12.42 5.40 3.15
CA VAL A 470 11.58 4.21 3.35
C VAL A 470 12.38 3.05 3.93
N ARG A 471 13.64 2.87 3.51
CA ARG A 471 14.50 1.78 3.99
C ARG A 471 15.97 2.20 4.05
N THR A 472 16.53 2.24 5.24
CA THR A 472 17.89 2.77 5.45
C THR A 472 19.01 1.91 4.86
N ASN A 473 18.75 0.62 4.60
CA ASN A 473 19.69 -0.28 3.90
C ASN A 473 20.16 0.27 2.55
N TYR A 474 19.38 1.17 1.93
CA TYR A 474 19.67 1.77 0.63
C TYR A 474 20.71 2.90 0.72
N LEU A 475 21.18 3.26 1.93
CA LEU A 475 22.19 4.31 2.12
C LEU A 475 23.51 4.02 1.38
N ALA A 476 23.90 2.74 1.25
CA ALA A 476 25.06 2.34 0.46
C ALA A 476 24.94 2.79 -1.01
N LEU A 477 23.72 2.87 -1.55
CA LEU A 477 23.45 3.32 -2.90
C LEU A 477 23.63 4.83 -3.06
N VAL A 478 23.53 5.61 -1.99
CA VAL A 478 23.88 7.03 -2.00
C VAL A 478 25.38 7.18 -2.25
N LEU A 479 26.22 6.43 -1.53
CA LEU A 479 27.67 6.47 -1.71
C LEU A 479 28.06 6.04 -3.14
N LEU A 480 27.47 4.95 -3.63
CA LEU A 480 27.65 4.51 -5.01
C LEU A 480 27.21 5.58 -6.02
N SER A 481 26.05 6.20 -5.80
CA SER A 481 25.50 7.24 -6.68
C SER A 481 26.38 8.48 -6.70
N LEU A 482 26.95 8.88 -5.56
CA LEU A 482 27.91 9.99 -5.51
C LEU A 482 29.16 9.66 -6.34
N GLY A 483 29.75 8.47 -6.16
CA GLY A 483 30.89 8.02 -6.97
C GLY A 483 30.58 8.00 -8.47
N TRP A 484 29.40 7.50 -8.83
CA TRP A 484 28.91 7.47 -10.20
C TRP A 484 28.69 8.87 -10.79
N VAL A 485 28.02 9.75 -10.06
CA VAL A 485 27.76 11.13 -10.48
C VAL A 485 29.06 11.91 -10.65
N PHE A 486 30.05 11.70 -9.78
CA PHE A 486 31.39 12.27 -9.94
C PHE A 486 32.04 11.79 -11.23
N TYR A 487 32.06 10.48 -11.45
CA TYR A 487 32.66 9.86 -12.64
C TYR A 487 32.04 10.40 -13.94
N VAL A 488 30.72 10.33 -14.06
CA VAL A 488 29.97 10.80 -15.24
C VAL A 488 30.13 12.31 -15.44
N SER A 489 30.07 13.10 -14.37
CA SER A 489 30.24 14.56 -14.47
C SER A 489 31.62 14.94 -15.01
N ARG A 490 32.68 14.19 -14.66
CA ARG A 490 34.01 14.41 -15.22
C ARG A 490 34.09 14.08 -16.71
N GLN A 491 33.45 12.99 -17.14
CA GLN A 491 33.44 12.60 -18.55
C GLN A 491 32.74 13.62 -19.44
N HIS A 492 31.67 14.24 -18.94
CA HIS A 492 30.92 15.27 -19.66
C HIS A 492 31.43 16.70 -19.43
N LEU A 493 32.60 16.90 -18.81
CA LEU A 493 33.18 18.21 -18.47
C LEU A 493 32.18 19.13 -17.73
N GLN A 494 31.33 18.55 -16.89
CA GLN A 494 30.34 19.29 -16.11
C GLN A 494 30.93 19.84 -14.81
N ARG A 495 30.07 20.39 -13.95
CA ARG A 495 30.40 20.87 -12.59
C ARG A 495 30.23 19.72 -11.58
N PRO A 496 31.21 18.80 -11.40
CA PRO A 496 31.04 17.62 -10.55
C PRO A 496 30.68 18.00 -9.11
N VAL A 497 31.28 19.06 -8.56
CA VAL A 497 30.99 19.53 -7.20
C VAL A 497 29.52 19.90 -7.05
N SER A 498 28.95 20.68 -7.99
CA SER A 498 27.54 21.07 -7.93
C SER A 498 26.59 19.88 -8.01
N ASN A 499 26.88 18.92 -8.90
CA ASN A 499 26.06 17.72 -9.05
C ASN A 499 26.13 16.81 -7.82
N LEU A 500 27.33 16.66 -7.24
CA LEU A 500 27.54 15.94 -5.98
C LEU A 500 26.81 16.59 -4.82
N SER A 501 26.97 17.91 -4.65
CA SER A 501 26.28 18.67 -3.60
C SER A 501 24.76 18.52 -3.72
N LEU A 502 24.21 18.55 -4.93
CA LEU A 502 22.78 18.35 -5.14
C LEU A 502 22.32 16.98 -4.63
N VAL A 503 23.00 15.91 -5.05
CA VAL A 503 22.65 14.54 -4.62
C VAL A 503 22.83 14.39 -3.11
N ALA A 504 23.94 14.88 -2.56
CA ALA A 504 24.23 14.79 -1.13
C ALA A 504 23.18 15.54 -0.29
N VAL A 505 22.83 16.78 -0.64
CA VAL A 505 21.81 17.56 0.07
C VAL A 505 20.45 16.88 0.02
N VAL A 506 20.02 16.43 -1.17
CA VAL A 506 18.70 15.78 -1.33
C VAL A 506 18.63 14.46 -0.55
N CYS A 507 19.69 13.65 -0.56
CA CYS A 507 19.70 12.37 0.15
C CYS A 507 19.93 12.49 1.66
N THR A 508 20.57 13.56 2.15
CA THR A 508 20.79 13.78 3.59
C THR A 508 19.59 14.41 4.28
N LEU A 509 18.75 15.14 3.56
CA LEU A 509 17.60 15.86 4.10
C LEU A 509 16.65 14.99 4.96
N PRO A 510 16.21 13.78 4.54
CA PRO A 510 15.36 12.94 5.37
C PRO A 510 16.02 12.55 6.70
N TYR A 511 17.33 12.30 6.69
CA TYR A 511 18.07 11.91 7.89
C TYR A 511 18.26 13.07 8.86
N ILE A 512 18.39 14.31 8.37
CA ILE A 512 18.37 15.50 9.23
C ILE A 512 17.05 15.59 10.00
N PHE A 513 15.92 15.35 9.33
CA PHE A 513 14.62 15.35 9.99
C PHE A 513 14.45 14.19 10.99
N ILE A 514 14.99 13.01 10.68
CA ILE A 514 15.05 11.88 11.61
C ILE A 514 15.85 12.25 12.86
N GLY A 515 17.06 12.80 12.68
CA GLY A 515 17.91 13.26 13.77
C GLY A 515 17.26 14.34 14.62
N LEU A 516 16.58 15.31 13.99
CA LEU A 516 15.87 16.35 14.70
C LEU A 516 14.72 15.79 15.53
N ARG A 517 13.91 14.89 14.95
CA ARG A 517 12.84 14.20 15.69
C ARG A 517 13.43 13.45 16.87
N ASN A 518 14.46 12.63 16.65
CA ASN A 518 15.06 11.82 17.73
C ASN A 518 15.61 12.73 18.82
N LYS A 519 16.24 13.86 18.48
CA LYS A 519 16.67 14.85 19.47
C LYS A 519 15.51 15.43 20.29
N LEU A 520 14.36 15.69 19.65
CA LEU A 520 13.18 16.22 20.32
C LEU A 520 12.46 15.19 21.20
N VAL A 521 12.46 13.92 20.80
CA VAL A 521 11.72 12.85 21.48
C VAL A 521 12.55 12.15 22.55
N SER A 522 13.79 11.75 22.24
CA SER A 522 14.68 11.01 23.15
C SER A 522 15.77 11.85 23.79
N GLY A 523 15.98 13.09 23.33
CA GLY A 523 17.09 13.93 23.77
C GLY A 523 18.42 13.62 23.07
N GLU A 524 18.48 12.65 22.16
CA GLU A 524 19.71 12.18 21.50
C GLU A 524 19.72 12.45 19.99
N TRP A 525 20.89 12.81 19.46
CA TRP A 525 21.06 13.00 18.02
C TRP A 525 21.34 11.68 17.32
N GLU A 526 20.26 10.98 16.96
CA GLU A 526 20.34 9.75 16.18
C GLU A 526 19.76 9.94 14.78
N PHE A 527 20.62 9.89 13.76
CA PHE A 527 20.21 10.11 12.37
C PHE A 527 19.70 8.84 11.68
N LEU A 528 19.92 7.66 12.26
CA LEU A 528 19.56 6.36 11.69
C LEU A 528 18.72 5.56 12.70
N PRO A 529 17.84 4.66 12.24
CA PRO A 529 17.13 3.77 13.13
C PRO A 529 18.03 2.76 13.85
N THR A 530 17.72 2.44 15.10
CA THR A 530 18.56 1.57 15.95
C THR A 530 18.50 0.08 15.57
N SER A 531 17.46 -0.36 14.84
CA SER A 531 17.31 -1.77 14.41
C SER A 531 18.45 -2.28 13.51
N GLY A 532 19.16 -1.39 12.81
CA GLY A 532 20.30 -1.78 11.99
C GLY A 532 21.42 -2.40 12.83
N GLY A 533 21.75 -1.80 13.98
CA GLY A 533 22.76 -2.31 14.89
C GLY A 533 22.32 -3.60 15.58
N TYR A 534 21.04 -3.70 15.95
CA TYR A 534 20.48 -4.92 16.50
C TYR A 534 20.49 -6.09 15.51
N ASN A 535 20.04 -5.86 14.27
CA ASN A 535 20.06 -6.89 13.22
C ASN A 535 21.49 -7.34 12.95
N PHE A 536 22.44 -6.39 12.85
CA PHE A 536 23.86 -6.67 12.69
C PHE A 536 24.41 -7.55 13.80
N TRP A 537 24.05 -7.28 15.05
CA TRP A 537 24.42 -8.12 16.18
C TRP A 537 23.80 -9.50 16.12
N LEU A 538 22.48 -9.57 15.91
CA LEU A 538 21.74 -10.83 15.85
C LEU A 538 22.25 -11.72 14.72
N GLY A 539 22.62 -11.12 13.59
CA GLY A 539 23.18 -11.82 12.43
C GLY A 539 24.58 -12.36 12.62
N ASN A 540 25.33 -11.89 13.62
CA ASN A 540 26.75 -12.20 13.77
C ASN A 540 27.12 -12.71 15.18
N ARG A 541 26.14 -12.99 16.06
CA ARG A 541 26.41 -13.54 17.39
C ARG A 541 26.63 -15.06 17.33
N GLU A 542 27.60 -15.58 18.08
CA GLU A 542 27.91 -17.01 18.15
C GLU A 542 26.72 -17.89 18.56
N ILE A 543 25.85 -17.37 19.44
CA ILE A 543 24.72 -18.10 20.03
C ILE A 543 23.47 -18.10 19.12
N SER A 544 23.44 -17.33 18.03
CA SER A 544 22.29 -17.35 17.12
C SER A 544 22.26 -18.69 16.37
N GLY A 545 21.65 -19.73 16.94
CA GLY A 545 21.43 -21.03 16.32
C GLY A 545 20.47 -21.01 15.12
N GLY A 546 20.27 -19.83 14.51
CA GLY A 546 19.44 -19.61 13.33
C GLY A 546 17.92 -19.68 13.57
N ALA A 547 17.46 -20.44 14.58
CA ALA A 547 16.06 -20.84 14.72
C ALA A 547 15.28 -20.12 15.84
N ASP A 548 15.92 -19.65 16.91
CA ASP A 548 15.22 -19.01 18.03
C ASP A 548 14.92 -17.53 17.71
N PHE A 549 13.89 -17.34 16.90
CA PHE A 549 13.35 -16.03 16.53
C PHE A 549 12.44 -15.49 17.65
N PHE A 550 12.70 -14.23 18.03
CA PHE A 550 11.82 -13.32 18.80
C PHE A 550 11.36 -13.76 20.20
N ASP A 551 12.09 -13.27 21.21
CA ASP A 551 11.45 -12.68 22.37
C ASP A 551 11.54 -11.15 22.24
N GLY A 552 10.43 -10.52 21.83
CA GLY A 552 10.34 -9.07 21.60
C GLY A 552 10.67 -8.23 22.85
N SER A 553 10.62 -8.82 24.04
CA SER A 553 10.97 -8.15 25.30
C SER A 553 12.46 -7.85 25.44
N GLN A 554 13.33 -8.63 24.77
CA GLN A 554 14.78 -8.41 24.84
C GLN A 554 15.24 -7.23 23.97
N VAL A 555 14.52 -6.92 22.89
CA VAL A 555 14.90 -5.87 21.92
C VAL A 555 14.79 -4.47 22.52
N ALA A 556 13.79 -4.23 23.37
CA ALA A 556 13.55 -2.91 23.98
C ALA A 556 14.64 -2.50 24.98
N ASN A 557 15.30 -3.45 25.62
CA ASN A 557 16.31 -3.19 26.65
C ASN A 557 17.74 -3.06 26.11
N LEU A 558 17.94 -3.22 24.79
CA LEU A 558 19.27 -3.38 24.18
C LEU A 558 19.66 -2.19 23.28
N ALA A 559 19.24 -0.97 23.59
CA ALA A 559 19.45 0.19 22.70
C ALA A 559 20.94 0.52 22.40
N ASN A 560 21.91 0.16 23.26
CA ASN A 560 23.31 0.61 23.13
C ASN A 560 24.39 -0.49 23.15
N THR A 561 24.07 -1.71 23.61
CA THR A 561 25.03 -2.82 23.79
C THR A 561 25.26 -3.71 22.55
N PRO A 562 24.27 -3.99 21.68
CA PRO A 562 24.40 -5.01 20.62
C PRO A 562 25.44 -4.69 19.54
N ALA A 563 25.43 -3.46 19.00
CA ALA A 563 26.32 -3.13 17.89
C ALA A 563 27.80 -3.15 18.32
N ALA A 564 28.10 -2.68 19.54
CA ALA A 564 29.44 -2.70 20.09
C ALA A 564 29.93 -4.15 20.34
N GLU A 565 29.07 -5.03 20.84
CA GLU A 565 29.38 -6.46 21.00
C GLU A 565 29.63 -7.15 19.65
N ALA A 566 28.81 -6.84 18.63
CA ALA A 566 28.98 -7.38 17.28
C ALA A 566 30.31 -6.91 16.64
N ILE A 567 30.65 -5.62 16.81
CA ILE A 567 31.92 -5.07 16.36
C ILE A 567 33.08 -5.72 17.12
N ALA A 568 32.96 -5.87 18.44
CA ALA A 568 33.98 -6.54 19.25
C ALA A 568 34.17 -8.00 18.80
N TYR A 569 33.10 -8.74 18.52
CA TYR A 569 33.16 -10.07 17.94
C TYR A 569 33.92 -10.09 16.61
N ILE A 570 33.61 -9.18 15.68
CA ILE A 570 34.29 -9.09 14.37
C ILE A 570 35.78 -8.78 14.54
N LEU A 571 36.13 -7.91 15.48
CA LEU A 571 37.51 -7.52 15.74
C LEU A 571 38.30 -8.63 16.45
N ASN A 572 37.67 -9.36 17.37
CA ASN A 572 38.30 -10.43 18.14
C ASN A 572 38.39 -11.74 17.35
N GLU A 573 37.40 -12.03 16.50
CA GLU A 573 37.27 -13.28 15.74
C GLU A 573 37.02 -13.07 14.24
N PRO A 574 37.90 -12.33 13.52
CA PRO A 574 37.65 -11.93 12.13
C PRO A 574 37.56 -13.12 11.16
N ILE A 575 38.30 -14.21 11.42
CA ILE A 575 38.26 -15.42 10.60
C ILE A 575 36.90 -16.12 10.74
N LEU A 576 36.38 -16.24 11.96
CA LEU A 576 35.08 -16.86 12.20
C LEU A 576 33.97 -16.01 11.58
N PHE A 577 34.02 -14.69 11.73
CA PHE A 577 33.09 -13.78 11.07
C PHE A 577 33.11 -13.93 9.54
N LEU A 578 34.30 -14.00 8.91
CA LEU A 578 34.41 -14.24 7.47
C LEU A 578 33.87 -15.61 7.06
N ALA A 579 34.08 -16.64 7.88
CA ALA A 579 33.49 -17.95 7.66
C ALA A 579 31.95 -17.88 7.72
N ARG A 580 31.37 -17.16 8.69
CA ARG A 580 29.92 -16.92 8.75
C ARG A 580 29.39 -16.11 7.58
N CYS A 581 30.12 -15.09 7.13
CA CYS A 581 29.78 -14.35 5.91
C CYS A 581 29.81 -15.27 4.68
N TRP A 582 30.79 -16.17 4.59
CA TRP A 582 30.88 -17.15 3.52
C TRP A 582 29.71 -18.12 3.53
N GLU A 583 29.36 -18.64 4.70
CA GLU A 583 28.17 -19.48 4.88
C GLU A 583 26.90 -18.71 4.44
N LYS A 584 26.73 -17.43 4.83
CA LYS A 584 25.60 -16.58 4.36
C LYS A 584 25.63 -16.32 2.86
N ILE A 585 26.82 -16.18 2.28
CA ILE A 585 27.01 -16.07 0.83
C ILE A 585 26.51 -17.35 0.17
N LEU A 586 26.93 -18.51 0.66
CA LEU A 586 26.45 -19.81 0.17
C LEU A 586 24.93 -19.94 0.33
N PHE A 587 24.36 -19.45 1.43
CA PHE A 587 22.92 -19.39 1.63
C PHE A 587 22.21 -18.50 0.60
N VAL A 588 22.68 -17.27 0.40
CA VAL A 588 22.14 -16.35 -0.62
C VAL A 588 22.25 -16.95 -2.03
N PHE A 589 23.23 -17.82 -2.25
CA PHE A 589 23.43 -18.55 -3.49
C PHE A 589 22.77 -19.95 -3.53
N GLY A 590 22.01 -20.32 -2.51
CA GLY A 590 21.21 -21.55 -2.48
C GLY A 590 22.02 -22.84 -2.37
N TYR A 591 23.01 -22.88 -1.48
CA TYR A 591 23.89 -24.04 -1.31
C TYR A 591 23.58 -24.89 -0.07
N ASP A 592 22.55 -24.57 0.73
CA ASP A 592 22.21 -25.29 1.96
C ASP A 592 20.69 -25.52 2.11
N LYS A 593 20.31 -26.62 2.76
CA LYS A 593 19.03 -27.39 2.75
C LYS A 593 17.69 -26.62 2.87
N PHE A 594 17.37 -25.59 2.09
CA PHE A 594 16.06 -24.93 2.12
C PHE A 594 15.58 -24.35 0.76
N ASP A 595 14.28 -24.50 0.53
CA ASP A 595 13.41 -23.95 -0.54
C ASP A 595 14.07 -23.64 -1.92
N LEU A 596 14.12 -24.67 -2.77
CA LEU A 596 14.62 -24.65 -4.17
C LEU A 596 14.14 -23.45 -5.00
N GLU A 597 12.95 -22.91 -4.75
CA GLU A 597 12.42 -21.76 -5.49
C GLU A 597 13.24 -20.48 -5.27
N LEU A 598 13.75 -20.28 -4.05
CA LEU A 598 14.54 -19.10 -3.68
C LEU A 598 15.97 -19.19 -4.23
N GLU A 599 16.55 -20.40 -4.20
CA GLU A 599 17.90 -20.72 -4.67
C GLU A 599 18.07 -20.33 -6.15
N TYR A 600 17.12 -20.74 -6.99
CA TYR A 600 17.14 -20.41 -8.42
C TYR A 600 16.87 -18.93 -8.70
N GLY A 601 16.11 -18.25 -7.83
CA GLY A 601 15.74 -16.85 -7.99
C GLY A 601 16.90 -15.86 -7.84
N ILE A 602 17.95 -16.18 -7.05
CA ILE A 602 19.10 -15.28 -6.81
C ILE A 602 20.34 -15.74 -7.56
N PHE A 603 20.62 -17.05 -7.51
CA PHE A 603 21.85 -17.61 -8.04
C PHE A 603 21.96 -17.42 -9.55
N PHE A 604 20.94 -17.86 -10.29
CA PHE A 604 20.96 -17.78 -11.76
C PHE A 604 21.15 -16.35 -12.27
N PRO A 605 20.38 -15.36 -11.81
CA PRO A 605 20.53 -13.99 -12.30
C PRO A 605 21.91 -13.39 -11.94
N SER A 606 22.41 -13.65 -10.73
CA SER A 606 23.72 -13.15 -10.29
C SER A 606 24.87 -13.72 -11.11
N VAL A 607 24.89 -15.05 -11.32
CA VAL A 607 25.89 -15.73 -12.16
C VAL A 607 25.82 -15.22 -13.59
N LEU A 608 24.61 -15.09 -14.14
CA LEU A 608 24.42 -14.61 -15.49
C LEU A 608 24.84 -13.14 -15.66
N ALA A 609 24.66 -12.29 -14.64
CA ALA A 609 25.16 -10.91 -14.63
C ALA A 609 26.71 -10.86 -14.62
N ILE A 610 27.37 -11.73 -13.84
CA ILE A 610 28.83 -11.86 -13.82
C ILE A 610 29.37 -12.33 -15.18
N ILE A 611 28.75 -13.34 -15.79
CA ILE A 611 29.09 -13.80 -17.15
C ILE A 611 28.94 -12.66 -18.16
N ALA A 612 27.85 -11.89 -18.06
CA ALA A 612 27.62 -10.74 -18.91
C ALA A 612 28.72 -9.67 -18.74
N LEU A 613 29.20 -9.40 -17.51
CA LEU A 613 30.35 -8.53 -17.22
C LEU A 613 31.63 -9.01 -17.90
N ALA A 614 31.93 -10.31 -17.78
CA ALA A 614 33.13 -10.89 -18.35
C ALA A 614 33.13 -10.74 -19.88
N LEU A 615 31.98 -11.01 -20.52
CA LEU A 615 31.78 -10.85 -21.96
C LEU A 615 31.89 -9.38 -22.38
N ALA A 616 31.21 -8.49 -21.68
CA ALA A 616 31.24 -7.04 -21.84
C ALA A 616 32.66 -6.45 -21.83
N LYS A 617 33.45 -6.82 -20.82
CA LYS A 617 34.84 -6.39 -20.67
C LYS A 617 35.70 -6.91 -21.82
N ARG A 618 35.48 -8.16 -22.24
CA ARG A 618 36.21 -8.79 -23.36
C ARG A 618 35.98 -8.06 -24.69
N ILE A 619 34.78 -7.51 -24.92
CA ILE A 619 34.42 -6.80 -26.16
C ILE A 619 34.68 -5.28 -26.10
N LYS A 620 35.30 -4.77 -25.03
CA LYS A 620 35.60 -3.33 -24.83
C LYS A 620 34.38 -2.41 -25.01
N ALA A 621 33.18 -2.89 -24.70
CA ALA A 621 31.99 -2.05 -24.80
C ALA A 621 32.04 -0.94 -23.73
N PRO A 622 31.74 0.32 -24.09
CA PRO A 622 31.63 1.40 -23.11
C PRO A 622 30.41 1.09 -22.23
N LEU A 623 30.66 0.57 -21.03
CA LEU A 623 29.64 0.02 -20.14
C LEU A 623 29.59 0.70 -18.77
N PRO A 624 29.76 2.02 -18.67
CA PRO A 624 29.72 2.66 -17.37
C PRO A 624 28.33 2.47 -16.71
N GLU A 625 27.22 2.48 -17.46
CA GLU A 625 25.88 2.29 -16.86
C GLU A 625 25.64 0.86 -16.37
N PHE A 626 26.26 -0.10 -17.03
CA PHE A 626 26.15 -1.50 -16.67
C PHE A 626 26.96 -1.82 -15.42
N THR A 627 28.20 -1.31 -15.33
CA THR A 627 28.99 -1.37 -14.10
C THR A 627 28.26 -0.68 -12.95
N PHE A 628 27.62 0.47 -13.19
CA PHE A 628 26.80 1.14 -12.19
C PHE A 628 25.66 0.25 -11.69
N ILE A 629 24.92 -0.39 -12.59
CA ILE A 629 23.83 -1.30 -12.22
C ILE A 629 24.34 -2.52 -11.46
N LEU A 630 25.45 -3.14 -11.87
CA LEU A 630 26.00 -4.26 -11.12
C LEU A 630 26.40 -3.83 -9.70
N LEU A 631 27.14 -2.73 -9.58
CA LEU A 631 27.53 -2.20 -8.27
C LEU A 631 26.29 -1.86 -7.43
N TRP A 632 25.20 -1.42 -8.05
CA TRP A 632 23.93 -1.17 -7.39
C TRP A 632 23.34 -2.45 -6.80
N ILE A 633 23.32 -3.55 -7.57
CA ILE A 633 22.93 -4.88 -7.07
C ILE A 633 23.81 -5.28 -5.89
N CYS A 634 25.13 -5.17 -6.05
CA CYS A 634 26.09 -5.55 -4.99
C CYS A 634 25.87 -4.75 -3.70
N CYS A 635 25.55 -3.45 -3.81
CA CYS A 635 25.26 -2.60 -2.65
C CYS A 635 23.95 -2.97 -1.94
N ILE A 636 23.05 -3.72 -2.57
CA ILE A 636 21.81 -4.20 -1.97
C ILE A 636 22.00 -5.60 -1.38
N ILE A 637 22.76 -6.46 -2.05
CA ILE A 637 23.07 -7.80 -1.58
C ILE A 637 24.05 -7.77 -0.39
N ALA A 638 25.06 -6.90 -0.42
CA ALA A 638 26.09 -6.87 0.62
C ALA A 638 25.53 -6.63 2.04
N PRO A 639 24.62 -5.68 2.27
CA PRO A 639 23.94 -5.55 3.56
C PRO A 639 23.17 -6.80 4.00
N LEU A 640 22.56 -7.55 3.07
CA LEU A 640 21.86 -8.79 3.40
C LEU A 640 22.81 -9.85 3.97
N ILE A 641 24.02 -9.93 3.41
CA ILE A 641 25.06 -10.86 3.88
C ILE A 641 25.65 -10.39 5.22
N ILE A 642 25.98 -9.11 5.33
CA ILE A 642 26.74 -8.59 6.48
C ILE A 642 25.84 -8.38 7.71
N ILE A 643 24.63 -7.85 7.50
CA ILE A 643 23.79 -7.31 8.57
C ILE A 643 22.75 -8.32 9.06
N PHE A 644 22.15 -9.14 8.20
CA PHE A 644 20.98 -9.92 8.60
C PHE A 644 21.32 -11.34 9.07
N PRO A 645 20.56 -11.91 10.03
CA PRO A 645 20.64 -13.32 10.39
C PRO A 645 19.99 -14.22 9.35
N TRP A 646 20.38 -15.49 9.36
CA TRP A 646 19.90 -16.55 8.45
C TRP A 646 18.38 -16.72 8.45
N GLY A 647 17.77 -16.62 9.63
CA GLY A 647 16.32 -16.77 9.82
C GLY A 647 15.50 -15.50 9.54
N TYR A 648 16.14 -14.38 9.18
CA TYR A 648 15.46 -13.10 8.90
C TYR A 648 14.79 -13.11 7.52
N GLY A 649 13.92 -14.11 7.32
CA GLY A 649 12.83 -14.21 6.37
C GLY A 649 13.14 -13.86 4.92
N TRP A 650 12.70 -14.74 4.03
CA TRP A 650 12.50 -14.53 2.59
C TRP A 650 12.00 -13.12 2.19
N ARG A 651 11.31 -12.38 3.06
CA ARG A 651 10.78 -11.01 2.84
C ARG A 651 11.85 -9.95 2.55
N LEU A 652 13.02 -10.03 3.20
CA LEU A 652 14.13 -9.11 2.96
C LEU A 652 14.89 -9.45 1.69
N GLN A 653 14.99 -10.76 1.43
CA GLN A 653 15.60 -11.27 0.23
C GLN A 653 14.73 -10.93 -0.96
N ALA A 654 13.43 -11.22 -0.99
CA ALA A 654 12.64 -11.16 -2.20
C ALA A 654 12.51 -9.76 -2.85
N GLY A 655 12.63 -8.66 -2.10
CA GLY A 655 12.80 -7.31 -2.69
C GLY A 655 14.16 -7.14 -3.41
N ALA A 656 15.23 -7.65 -2.82
CA ALA A 656 16.54 -7.74 -3.45
C ALA A 656 16.57 -8.79 -4.58
N ILE A 657 15.85 -9.92 -4.48
CA ILE A 657 15.70 -10.93 -5.54
C ILE A 657 15.02 -10.31 -6.73
N LEU A 658 13.90 -9.62 -6.53
CA LEU A 658 13.14 -8.97 -7.59
C LEU A 658 14.01 -7.94 -8.31
N LEU A 659 14.68 -7.06 -7.56
CA LEU A 659 15.57 -6.06 -8.14
C LEU A 659 16.80 -6.69 -8.81
N THR A 660 17.38 -7.73 -8.21
CA THR A 660 18.50 -8.50 -8.79
C THR A 660 18.07 -9.17 -10.08
N ASN A 661 16.86 -9.73 -10.16
CA ASN A 661 16.30 -10.30 -11.39
C ASN A 661 16.10 -9.23 -12.47
N VAL A 662 15.52 -8.08 -12.14
CA VAL A 662 15.41 -6.95 -13.08
C VAL A 662 16.77 -6.58 -13.65
N LEU A 663 17.75 -6.41 -12.77
CA LEU A 663 19.06 -5.86 -13.10
C LEU A 663 20.02 -6.90 -13.69
N ALA A 664 19.83 -8.19 -13.41
CA ALA A 664 20.54 -9.28 -14.04
C ALA A 664 20.03 -9.57 -15.45
N SER A 665 18.71 -9.57 -15.66
CA SER A 665 18.14 -9.65 -17.01
C SER A 665 18.58 -8.49 -17.88
N TYR A 666 18.67 -7.29 -17.27
CA TYR A 666 19.28 -6.13 -17.87
C TYR A 666 20.74 -6.38 -18.25
N ALA A 667 21.50 -7.03 -17.38
CA ALA A 667 22.90 -7.28 -17.61
C ALA A 667 23.16 -8.26 -18.77
N ILE A 668 22.52 -9.43 -18.73
CA ILE A 668 22.69 -10.50 -19.73
C ILE A 668 22.45 -9.99 -21.15
N LEU A 669 21.35 -9.24 -21.31
CA LEU A 669 20.87 -8.82 -22.60
C LEU A 669 21.61 -7.58 -23.12
N ALA A 670 22.09 -6.70 -22.25
CA ALA A 670 23.02 -5.62 -22.61
C ALA A 670 24.36 -6.17 -23.11
N GLY A 671 24.88 -7.23 -22.48
CA GLY A 671 26.07 -7.95 -22.93
C GLY A 671 25.87 -8.55 -24.33
N TYR A 672 24.75 -9.24 -24.54
CA TYR A 672 24.39 -9.81 -25.85
C TYR A 672 24.31 -8.77 -26.97
N TYR A 673 23.65 -7.63 -26.73
CA TYR A 673 23.50 -6.60 -27.76
C TYR A 673 24.83 -5.92 -28.10
N SER A 674 25.65 -5.66 -27.08
CA SER A 674 26.99 -5.11 -27.26
C SER A 674 27.85 -6.04 -28.12
N ALA A 675 27.80 -7.36 -27.85
CA ALA A 675 28.48 -8.36 -28.66
C ALA A 675 27.97 -8.37 -30.11
N ARG A 676 26.66 -8.29 -30.32
CA ARG A 676 26.05 -8.24 -31.66
C ARG A 676 26.45 -6.99 -32.45
N ARG A 677 26.56 -5.83 -31.79
CA ARG A 677 26.99 -4.58 -32.43
C ARG A 677 28.45 -4.64 -32.87
N VAL A 678 29.33 -5.21 -32.04
CA VAL A 678 30.73 -5.45 -32.38
C VAL A 678 30.84 -6.43 -33.56
N LEU A 679 30.09 -7.53 -33.54
CA LEU A 679 30.09 -8.50 -34.64
C LEU A 679 29.62 -7.89 -35.97
N ARG A 680 28.62 -7.00 -35.95
CA ARG A 680 28.19 -6.27 -37.16
C ARG A 680 29.24 -5.28 -37.65
N ALA A 681 29.97 -4.63 -36.76
CA ALA A 681 31.06 -3.72 -37.14
C ALA A 681 32.30 -4.45 -37.65
N TYR A 682 32.45 -5.75 -37.36
CA TYR A 682 33.53 -6.58 -37.86
C TYR A 682 33.20 -7.23 -39.22
N ASN A 683 31.91 -7.44 -39.50
CA ASN A 683 31.42 -8.03 -40.75
C ASN A 683 31.11 -7.00 -41.86
N ASN A 684 31.13 -5.71 -41.52
CA ASN A 684 31.10 -4.60 -42.47
C ASN A 684 32.50 -3.99 -42.55
#